data_AF-A0A1F5T0L6-F1
#
_entry.id   AF-A0A1F5T0L6-F1
#
_cell.length_a   1.000
_cell.length_b   1.000
_cell.length_c   1.000
_cell.angle_alpha   90.00
_cell.angle_beta   90.00
_cell.angle_gamma   90.00
#
_symmetry.space_group_name_H-M   'P 1'
#
loop_
_entity.id
_entity.type
_entity.pdbx_description
1 polymer ?
#
loop_
_entity_poly.entity_id
_entity_poly.type
_entity_poly.pdbx_seq_one_letter_code
_entity_poly.pdbx_strand_id
1 'polypeptide(L)'
;MKIKFSIFFFSILFFCYLFFPGQTQAAPTTTLSAESTNAFLYTYDSACPNLENINRPRAIILPKGISGIDTVYLHFHGKDFTHGEKEAQTYDPATTSNLNSLYTKYDWDERVAELKTSGVNAVIFMPRLKQTGSTGQTISSGEFTCFYNEAKEVLTSLTPFSDSTIILSGHSAGGNTIRQYLKHGLPASTTLFFDACYGNWCKDAASYGGGTHFISYTEVNSPGTIPDSNNAKEKAPDKVKLILANRLNHGDVFRQCFKDHLSFDELANQTTGSYTALCGGKGTVVGSNPPALVKEETETKVIENQPFSFAPPKLSVLADICKLKPVSGLTGQDVNFPWISQCVVGLYKYFVVFGALLSVLLIIIGGILYLTAGFSAKNVETGKSMVLKSLYGLIILLSSFVILLAINPDLTNPSSLSVNLISEKIIENAIVDLADAQDSSAIAATSGAACKTIEECRILCANKSAWQNDFPGMYQIADTVQAIEATGLKSDKGTLIPKTLVDPLERAGQIANQKGYTIRIVSGFRSLKSELNIVCSKYIGQGAAQEAKLGPIKAWPGTSDHSMGRAVDVTLIDNATNKAVTTSSSDSQADPKWVKGTRILATIMYEAGWQRYLKEIWHFEYNPAKTCRTNSCYVYSDSCSCPE
;
A
#
# COMPACT_ATOMS: atom_id res chain seq x y z
N MET A 1 53.72 18.80 -31.59
CA MET A 1 52.33 18.64 -32.08
C MET A 1 51.37 18.09 -31.02
N LYS A 2 51.80 17.23 -30.08
CA LYS A 2 50.95 16.69 -29.00
C LYS A 2 50.49 17.71 -27.93
N ILE A 3 51.23 18.81 -27.71
CA ILE A 3 50.91 19.81 -26.67
C ILE A 3 49.78 20.77 -27.10
N LYS A 4 49.64 21.06 -28.39
CA LYS A 4 48.60 22.00 -28.89
C LYS A 4 47.19 21.39 -28.91
N PHE A 5 47.07 20.06 -28.97
CA PHE A 5 45.78 19.36 -28.95
C PHE A 5 45.17 19.33 -27.54
N SER A 6 46.01 19.24 -26.50
CA SER A 6 45.57 19.28 -25.10
C SER A 6 45.07 20.68 -24.70
N ILE A 7 45.72 21.74 -25.19
CA ILE A 7 45.31 23.13 -24.94
C ILE A 7 43.96 23.45 -25.59
N PHE A 8 43.68 22.93 -26.79
CA PHE A 8 42.40 23.15 -27.47
C PHE A 8 41.23 22.44 -26.75
N PHE A 9 41.47 21.23 -26.23
CA PHE A 9 40.48 20.49 -25.44
C PHE A 9 40.21 21.16 -24.08
N PHE A 10 41.25 21.64 -23.40
CA PHE A 10 41.10 22.43 -22.17
C PHE A 10 40.43 23.77 -22.44
N SER A 11 40.70 24.44 -23.56
CA SER A 11 40.02 25.67 -23.92
C SER A 11 38.53 25.47 -24.20
N ILE A 12 38.11 24.34 -24.80
CA ILE A 12 36.68 24.04 -25.01
C ILE A 12 35.97 23.73 -23.68
N LEU A 13 36.60 22.93 -22.80
CA LEU A 13 36.09 22.68 -21.44
C LEU A 13 36.01 23.96 -20.61
N PHE A 14 37.01 24.84 -20.72
CA PHE A 14 37.05 26.14 -20.05
C PHE A 14 36.05 27.14 -20.64
N PHE A 15 35.81 27.11 -21.96
CA PHE A 15 34.79 27.94 -22.62
C PHE A 15 33.37 27.48 -22.27
N CYS A 16 33.14 26.17 -22.14
CA CYS A 16 31.89 25.64 -21.60
C CYS A 16 31.68 26.06 -20.13
N TYR A 17 32.74 26.10 -19.31
CA TYR A 17 32.66 26.53 -17.91
C TYR A 17 32.42 28.05 -17.74
N LEU A 18 32.92 28.87 -18.67
CA LEU A 18 32.78 30.34 -18.62
C LEU A 18 31.50 30.87 -19.28
N PHE A 19 30.97 30.21 -20.30
CA PHE A 19 29.76 30.65 -21.01
C PHE A 19 28.48 29.95 -20.55
N PHE A 20 28.62 28.85 -19.82
CA PHE A 20 27.57 28.31 -18.97
C PHE A 20 28.09 28.38 -17.54
N PRO A 21 28.04 29.55 -16.87
CA PRO A 21 28.12 29.55 -15.42
C PRO A 21 26.94 28.69 -14.97
N GLY A 22 27.21 27.43 -14.63
CA GLY A 22 26.26 26.64 -13.87
C GLY A 22 25.89 27.55 -12.72
N GLN A 23 24.61 27.89 -12.59
CA GLN A 23 24.19 28.75 -11.50
C GLN A 23 24.64 28.03 -10.23
N THR A 24 25.71 28.49 -9.61
CA THR A 24 26.17 28.01 -8.33
C THR A 24 25.16 28.54 -7.34
N GLN A 25 24.02 27.86 -7.26
CA GLN A 25 23.16 27.99 -6.11
C GLN A 25 23.98 27.56 -4.90
N ALA A 26 23.97 28.39 -3.87
CA ALA A 26 24.54 28.01 -2.59
C ALA A 26 23.91 26.67 -2.17
N ALA A 27 24.74 25.74 -1.72
CA ALA A 27 24.27 24.45 -1.24
C ALA A 27 23.19 24.67 -0.15
N PRO A 28 22.09 23.91 -0.16
CA PRO A 28 21.03 24.04 0.83
C PRO A 28 21.58 23.90 2.25
N THR A 29 21.36 24.91 3.09
CA THR A 29 21.76 24.87 4.50
C THR A 29 20.90 23.86 5.25
N THR A 30 21.54 22.82 5.77
CA THR A 30 20.89 21.73 6.49
C THR A 30 21.03 21.91 7.99
N THR A 31 19.94 21.71 8.71
CA THR A 31 19.84 21.85 10.17
C THR A 31 19.31 20.57 10.78
N LEU A 32 19.96 20.06 11.83
CA LEU A 32 19.41 18.98 12.65
C LEU A 32 18.25 19.54 13.50
N SER A 33 17.03 19.13 13.21
CA SER A 33 15.80 19.63 13.85
C SER A 33 15.33 18.78 15.03
N ALA A 34 15.54 17.46 14.96
CA ALA A 34 15.28 16.55 16.07
C ALA A 34 16.15 15.29 15.97
N GLU A 35 16.29 14.59 17.09
CA GLU A 35 17.03 13.34 17.19
C GLU A 35 16.29 12.41 18.16
N SER A 36 16.15 11.15 17.77
CA SER A 36 15.60 10.07 18.60
C SER A 36 16.63 8.97 18.79
N THR A 37 16.26 7.89 19.49
CA THR A 37 17.13 6.71 19.64
C THR A 37 17.49 6.08 18.30
N ASN A 38 16.59 6.15 17.31
CA ASN A 38 16.71 5.40 16.05
C ASN A 38 17.03 6.26 14.82
N ALA A 39 16.77 7.57 14.85
CA ALA A 39 16.88 8.41 13.67
C ALA A 39 17.23 9.86 13.96
N PHE A 40 17.76 10.53 12.94
CA PHE A 40 17.93 11.98 12.88
C PHE A 40 16.86 12.57 11.96
N LEU A 41 16.27 13.68 12.38
CA LEU A 41 15.40 14.51 11.57
C LEU A 41 16.18 15.76 11.14
N TYR A 42 16.58 15.79 9.89
CA TYR A 42 17.19 16.96 9.27
C TYR A 42 16.14 17.77 8.55
N THR A 43 16.29 19.09 8.61
CA THR A 43 15.48 20.03 7.83
C THR A 43 16.37 20.96 7.05
N TYR A 44 15.91 21.36 5.87
CA TYR A 44 16.65 22.30 5.05
C TYR A 44 15.69 23.20 4.26
N ASP A 45 16.19 24.38 3.94
CA ASP A 45 15.54 25.31 3.04
C ASP A 45 16.03 25.11 1.61
N SER A 46 15.10 25.21 0.66
CA SER A 46 15.46 25.09 -0.74
C SER A 46 16.27 26.25 -1.24
N ALA A 47 17.24 25.93 -2.09
CA ALA A 47 17.67 26.79 -3.17
C ALA A 47 16.73 26.71 -4.39
N CYS A 48 15.92 25.66 -4.59
CA CYS A 48 15.06 25.53 -5.78
C CYS A 48 14.19 26.78 -6.03
N PRO A 49 14.25 27.36 -7.25
CA PRO A 49 13.39 28.46 -7.62
C PRO A 49 11.95 27.97 -7.84
N ASN A 50 10.96 28.83 -7.55
CA ASN A 50 9.55 28.64 -7.92
C ASN A 50 8.89 27.35 -7.39
N LEU A 51 9.15 26.98 -6.14
CA LEU A 51 8.43 25.91 -5.46
C LEU A 51 7.08 26.41 -4.93
N GLU A 52 6.10 26.54 -5.82
CA GLU A 52 4.77 27.08 -5.50
C GLU A 52 3.92 26.12 -4.65
N ASN A 53 4.14 24.81 -4.79
CA ASN A 53 3.35 23.76 -4.15
C ASN A 53 4.10 23.00 -3.04
N ILE A 54 5.34 23.38 -2.74
CA ILE A 54 6.18 22.73 -1.71
C ILE A 54 6.59 23.77 -0.66
N ASN A 55 6.11 23.58 0.57
CA ASN A 55 6.39 24.43 1.71
C ASN A 55 7.83 24.28 2.23
N ARG A 56 8.29 25.29 2.97
CA ARG A 56 9.54 25.24 3.75
C ARG A 56 9.23 24.97 5.23
N PRO A 57 10.22 24.53 6.02
CA PRO A 57 11.40 23.75 5.61
C PRO A 57 11.01 22.31 5.23
N ARG A 58 11.78 21.59 4.39
CA ARG A 58 11.55 20.15 4.10
C ARG A 58 12.29 19.27 5.07
N ALA A 59 11.94 17.98 5.11
CA ALA A 59 12.56 17.03 6.01
C ALA A 59 13.21 15.84 5.32
N ILE A 60 14.33 15.43 5.89
CA ILE A 60 15.01 14.16 5.64
C ILE A 60 15.08 13.41 6.97
N ILE A 61 14.54 12.21 7.01
CA ILE A 61 14.66 11.32 8.17
C ILE A 61 15.70 10.27 7.85
N LEU A 62 16.82 10.33 8.58
CA LEU A 62 17.98 9.49 8.39
C LEU A 62 18.11 8.50 9.56
N PRO A 63 18.03 7.19 9.33
CA PRO A 63 18.25 6.22 10.41
C PRO A 63 19.70 6.28 10.93
N LYS A 64 19.85 6.11 12.23
CA LYS A 64 21.16 6.11 12.89
C LYS A 64 21.96 4.87 12.53
N GLY A 65 23.28 5.04 12.40
CA GLY A 65 24.23 3.94 12.24
C GLY A 65 24.04 3.13 10.96
N ILE A 66 23.66 3.78 9.86
CA ILE A 66 23.65 3.20 8.52
C ILE A 66 24.97 3.53 7.81
N SER A 67 25.48 2.61 6.99
CA SER A 67 26.73 2.77 6.25
C SER A 67 26.54 3.14 4.77
N GLY A 68 25.29 3.21 4.30
CA GLY A 68 24.90 3.57 2.95
C GLY A 68 23.37 3.60 2.82
N ILE A 69 22.87 4.09 1.67
CA ILE A 69 21.43 4.15 1.36
C ILE A 69 21.19 3.43 0.03
N ASP A 70 20.27 2.47 0.04
CA ASP A 70 19.83 1.73 -1.15
C ASP A 70 18.37 2.03 -1.53
N THR A 71 17.60 2.63 -0.62
CA THR A 71 16.16 2.88 -0.78
C THR A 71 15.79 4.28 -0.32
N VAL A 72 15.01 5.01 -1.12
CA VAL A 72 14.43 6.30 -0.76
C VAL A 72 12.92 6.17 -0.71
N TYR A 73 12.34 6.42 0.46
CA TYR A 73 10.90 6.61 0.59
C TYR A 73 10.57 8.06 0.37
N LEU A 74 9.80 8.34 -0.67
CA LEU A 74 9.21 9.65 -0.87
C LEU A 74 7.80 9.62 -0.28
N HIS A 75 7.63 10.29 0.87
CA HIS A 75 6.37 10.25 1.61
C HIS A 75 5.55 11.54 1.45
N PHE A 76 4.28 11.38 1.05
CA PHE A 76 3.32 12.45 0.91
C PHE A 76 2.19 12.32 1.93
N HIS A 77 1.90 13.42 2.64
CA HIS A 77 0.84 13.48 3.64
C HIS A 77 -0.27 14.47 3.22
N GLY A 78 -1.52 14.19 3.60
CA GLY A 78 -2.69 14.92 3.11
C GLY A 78 -3.19 16.14 3.91
N LYS A 79 -2.88 16.26 5.21
CA LYS A 79 -3.17 17.48 6.01
C LYS A 79 -1.93 18.36 6.10
N ASP A 80 -2.12 19.68 6.13
CA ASP A 80 -1.12 20.60 6.67
C ASP A 80 -0.72 20.11 8.04
N PHE A 81 0.56 20.33 8.30
CA PHE A 81 1.30 19.83 9.45
C PHE A 81 0.87 20.50 10.77
N THR A 82 -0.28 21.17 10.81
CA THR A 82 -0.82 21.93 11.94
C THR A 82 -1.71 21.05 12.82
N HIS A 83 -1.47 21.11 14.13
CA HIS A 83 -2.31 20.50 15.13
C HIS A 83 -3.74 21.05 15.09
N GLY A 84 -4.73 20.16 15.21
CA GLY A 84 -6.05 20.49 15.75
C GLY A 84 -7.08 20.97 14.74
N GLU A 85 -8.18 20.24 14.67
CA GLU A 85 -9.44 20.70 14.07
C GLU A 85 -9.94 21.92 14.86
N LYS A 86 -9.61 23.13 14.40
CA LYS A 86 -10.43 24.35 14.49
C LYS A 86 -9.67 25.53 13.89
N GLU A 87 -10.32 26.14 12.91
CA GLU A 87 -10.08 27.47 12.35
C GLU A 87 -8.78 27.71 11.58
N ALA A 88 -8.98 28.29 10.39
CA ALA A 88 -7.97 28.94 9.59
C ALA A 88 -7.34 30.10 10.40
N GLN A 89 -6.29 29.82 11.16
CA GLN A 89 -5.38 30.86 11.62
C GLN A 89 -4.23 30.98 10.62
N THR A 90 -3.95 32.23 10.25
CA THR A 90 -2.79 32.68 9.45
C THR A 90 -1.51 32.01 9.94
N TYR A 91 -1.00 31.06 9.16
CA TYR A 91 0.15 30.23 9.50
C TYR A 91 1.45 30.86 8.98
N ASP A 92 2.49 30.83 9.82
CA ASP A 92 3.86 31.19 9.45
C ASP A 92 4.58 29.95 8.87
N PRO A 93 4.81 29.89 7.54
CA PRO A 93 5.47 28.76 6.87
C PRO A 93 6.93 28.54 7.31
N ALA A 94 7.49 29.36 8.20
CA ALA A 94 8.89 29.28 8.63
C ALA A 94 9.19 28.33 9.80
N THR A 95 8.20 27.72 10.47
CA THR A 95 8.43 26.99 11.74
C THR A 95 8.55 25.47 11.62
N THR A 96 9.49 24.87 12.35
CA THR A 96 9.78 23.42 12.39
C THR A 96 8.85 22.61 13.31
N SER A 97 8.03 23.25 14.14
CA SER A 97 7.17 22.59 15.15
C SER A 97 6.25 21.51 14.57
N ASN A 98 5.81 21.77 13.35
CA ASN A 98 4.87 20.98 12.58
C ASN A 98 5.50 19.70 11.99
N LEU A 99 6.81 19.73 11.71
CA LEU A 99 7.56 18.55 11.28
C LEU A 99 7.82 17.61 12.45
N ASN A 100 8.17 18.16 13.62
CA ASN A 100 8.35 17.36 14.83
C ASN A 100 7.05 16.65 15.24
N SER A 101 5.89 17.32 15.07
CA SER A 101 4.59 16.70 15.31
C SER A 101 4.29 15.54 14.36
N LEU A 102 4.64 15.62 13.07
CA LEU A 102 4.46 14.47 12.16
C LEU A 102 5.46 13.36 12.41
N TYR A 103 6.71 13.71 12.70
CA TYR A 103 7.75 12.78 13.06
C TYR A 103 7.31 11.92 14.25
N THR A 104 6.74 12.55 15.29
CA THR A 104 6.22 11.84 16.47
C THR A 104 4.86 11.21 16.25
N LYS A 105 3.92 11.85 15.56
CA LYS A 105 2.55 11.31 15.36
C LYS A 105 2.54 9.98 14.60
N TYR A 106 3.45 9.81 13.66
CA TYR A 106 3.54 8.58 12.85
C TYR A 106 4.68 7.66 13.27
N ASP A 107 5.32 7.97 14.40
CA ASP A 107 6.43 7.22 14.98
C ASP A 107 7.51 6.91 13.93
N TRP A 108 7.92 7.92 13.17
CA TRP A 108 8.80 7.73 12.02
C TRP A 108 10.17 7.19 12.41
N ASP A 109 10.61 7.46 13.63
CA ASP A 109 11.80 6.85 14.21
C ASP A 109 11.69 5.34 14.37
N GLU A 110 10.53 4.84 14.82
CA GLU A 110 10.24 3.42 14.85
C GLU A 110 10.14 2.84 13.44
N ARG A 111 9.47 3.53 12.51
CA ARG A 111 9.29 3.05 11.13
C ARG A 111 10.62 2.88 10.41
N VAL A 112 11.57 3.82 10.54
CA VAL A 112 12.90 3.63 9.93
C VAL A 112 13.74 2.59 10.66
N ALA A 113 13.52 2.37 11.96
CA ALA A 113 14.13 1.26 12.69
C ALA A 113 13.61 -0.10 12.20
N GLU A 114 12.30 -0.22 11.94
CA GLU A 114 11.67 -1.40 11.36
C GLU A 114 12.24 -1.73 9.97
N LEU A 115 12.43 -0.71 9.12
CA LEU A 115 13.08 -0.91 7.81
C LEU A 115 14.52 -1.42 7.97
N LYS A 116 15.30 -0.77 8.84
CA LYS A 116 16.69 -1.16 9.11
C LYS A 116 16.81 -2.58 9.65
N THR A 117 15.97 -2.95 10.63
CA THR A 117 15.94 -4.31 11.20
C THR A 117 15.50 -5.36 10.19
N SER A 118 14.73 -4.96 9.19
CA SER A 118 14.34 -5.81 8.05
C SER A 118 15.38 -5.83 6.92
N GLY A 119 16.56 -5.23 7.14
CA GLY A 119 17.67 -5.23 6.20
C GLY A 119 17.60 -4.17 5.10
N VAL A 120 16.66 -3.21 5.18
CA VAL A 120 16.50 -2.13 4.20
C VAL A 120 17.16 -0.85 4.71
N ASN A 121 18.16 -0.36 3.99
CA ASN A 121 18.83 0.90 4.33
C ASN A 121 18.10 2.08 3.68
N ALA A 122 17.00 2.46 4.33
CA ALA A 122 16.09 3.46 3.80
C ALA A 122 16.28 4.85 4.41
N VAL A 123 16.16 5.87 3.57
CA VAL A 123 15.96 7.27 3.99
C VAL A 123 14.54 7.70 3.63
N ILE A 124 13.93 8.58 4.44
CA ILE A 124 12.61 9.15 4.14
C ILE A 124 12.77 10.62 3.73
N PHE A 125 12.29 10.97 2.54
CA PHE A 125 12.16 12.34 2.05
C PHE A 125 10.72 12.82 2.21
N MET A 126 10.56 13.99 2.82
CA MET A 126 9.27 14.62 3.08
C MET A 126 9.23 16.03 2.50
N PRO A 127 8.70 16.21 1.26
CA PRO A 127 8.69 17.51 0.60
C PRO A 127 7.86 18.58 1.32
N ARG A 128 6.80 18.19 2.04
CA ARG A 128 5.77 19.07 2.62
C ARG A 128 5.04 19.89 1.56
N LEU A 129 3.87 19.42 1.19
CA LEU A 129 3.05 20.10 0.20
C LEU A 129 2.28 21.27 0.85
N LYS A 130 1.98 22.32 0.09
CA LYS A 130 1.36 23.58 0.54
C LYS A 130 -0.17 23.59 0.51
N GLN A 131 -0.89 23.02 1.48
CA GLN A 131 -2.34 22.75 1.34
C GLN A 131 -3.22 23.84 0.68
N THR A 132 -4.05 23.43 -0.28
CA THR A 132 -5.09 24.24 -0.93
C THR A 132 -6.43 23.50 -0.81
N GLY A 133 -7.05 23.56 0.36
CA GLY A 133 -8.33 22.90 0.63
C GLY A 133 -8.22 21.40 1.02
N SER A 134 -9.30 20.65 0.80
CA SER A 134 -9.45 19.24 1.22
C SER A 134 -8.95 18.21 0.20
N THR A 135 -8.74 18.62 -1.05
CA THR A 135 -8.18 17.77 -2.10
C THR A 135 -6.67 17.94 -2.10
N GLY A 136 -5.92 16.85 -1.92
CA GLY A 136 -4.46 16.89 -1.79
C GLY A 136 -3.77 17.70 -2.89
N GLN A 137 -2.58 18.18 -2.58
CA GLN A 137 -1.78 19.10 -3.37
C GLN A 137 -1.20 18.49 -4.65
N THR A 138 -1.11 19.30 -5.71
CA THR A 138 -0.42 18.97 -6.97
C THR A 138 1.05 19.31 -6.89
N ILE A 139 1.91 18.44 -7.42
CA ILE A 139 3.34 18.71 -7.61
C ILE A 139 3.66 18.59 -9.10
N SER A 140 4.37 19.57 -9.66
CA SER A 140 4.85 19.47 -11.04
C SER A 140 6.10 18.60 -11.13
N SER A 141 6.38 18.06 -12.33
CA SER A 141 7.62 17.29 -12.57
C SER A 141 8.89 18.11 -12.27
N GLY A 142 8.88 19.41 -12.56
CA GLY A 142 9.98 20.32 -12.29
C GLY A 142 10.20 20.55 -10.80
N GLU A 143 9.13 20.82 -10.04
CA GLU A 143 9.21 20.97 -8.57
C GLU A 143 9.71 19.69 -7.91
N PHE A 144 9.23 18.52 -8.34
CA PHE A 144 9.72 17.23 -7.84
C PHE A 144 11.20 17.04 -8.16
N THR A 145 11.58 17.18 -9.43
CA THR A 145 12.96 16.93 -9.86
C THR A 145 13.92 17.81 -9.09
N CYS A 146 13.56 19.08 -8.89
CA CYS A 146 14.37 19.99 -8.10
C CYS A 146 14.45 19.57 -6.63
N PHE A 147 13.30 19.34 -5.98
CA PHE A 147 13.26 18.90 -4.58
C PHE A 147 14.08 17.62 -4.36
N TYR A 148 13.94 16.63 -5.23
CA TYR A 148 14.60 15.33 -5.09
C TYR A 148 16.11 15.43 -5.28
N ASN A 149 16.57 16.18 -6.29
CA ASN A 149 18.00 16.40 -6.49
C ASN A 149 18.62 17.16 -5.32
N GLU A 150 17.93 18.19 -4.82
CA GLU A 150 18.36 18.94 -3.65
C GLU A 150 18.40 18.07 -2.39
N ALA A 151 17.38 17.24 -2.15
CA ALA A 151 17.36 16.29 -1.04
C ALA A 151 18.53 15.30 -1.11
N LYS A 152 18.87 14.83 -2.33
CA LYS A 152 20.04 13.96 -2.57
C LYS A 152 21.35 14.66 -2.27
N GLU A 153 21.51 15.92 -2.67
CA GLU A 153 22.70 16.71 -2.39
C GLU A 153 22.88 16.91 -0.88
N VAL A 154 21.81 17.28 -0.17
CA VAL A 154 21.80 17.35 1.29
C VAL A 154 22.21 16.01 1.89
N LEU A 155 21.56 14.92 1.46
CA LEU A 155 21.83 13.59 1.99
C LEU A 155 23.28 13.15 1.75
N THR A 156 23.84 13.44 0.58
CA THR A 156 25.24 13.13 0.23
C THR A 156 26.24 13.83 1.16
N SER A 157 25.88 15.01 1.68
CA SER A 157 26.70 15.71 2.68
C SER A 157 26.65 15.06 4.07
N LEU A 158 25.61 14.27 4.35
CA LEU A 158 25.38 13.61 5.64
C LEU A 158 25.89 12.16 5.65
N THR A 159 25.73 11.43 4.54
CA THR A 159 26.11 10.02 4.41
C THR A 159 26.33 9.64 2.94
N PRO A 160 27.18 8.65 2.60
CA PRO A 160 27.33 8.17 1.24
C PRO A 160 25.99 7.73 0.63
N PHE A 161 25.69 8.26 -0.55
CA PHE A 161 24.46 7.98 -1.29
C PHE A 161 24.80 7.63 -2.75
N SER A 162 24.29 6.51 -3.24
CA SER A 162 24.36 6.08 -4.64
C SER A 162 22.96 5.68 -5.12
N ASP A 163 22.79 5.50 -6.43
CA ASP A 163 21.51 5.16 -7.07
C ASP A 163 20.66 4.20 -6.23
N SER A 164 19.48 4.68 -5.84
CA SER A 164 18.60 4.03 -4.87
C SER A 164 17.22 3.80 -5.45
N THR A 165 16.58 2.76 -4.94
CA THR A 165 15.21 2.38 -5.27
C THR A 165 14.24 3.41 -4.68
N ILE A 166 13.33 3.95 -5.49
CA ILE A 166 12.32 4.92 -5.03
C ILE A 166 11.02 4.20 -4.67
N ILE A 167 10.62 4.30 -3.40
CA ILE A 167 9.31 3.86 -2.91
C ILE A 167 8.44 5.10 -2.68
N LEU A 168 7.31 5.18 -3.38
CA LEU A 168 6.31 6.21 -3.14
C LEU A 168 5.39 5.76 -2.02
N SER A 169 5.17 6.63 -1.03
CA SER A 169 4.17 6.38 0.01
C SER A 169 3.31 7.61 0.24
N GLY A 170 2.01 7.38 0.42
CA GLY A 170 1.03 8.44 0.50
C GLY A 170 -0.01 8.10 1.54
N HIS A 171 -0.19 9.00 2.51
CA HIS A 171 -1.23 8.88 3.52
C HIS A 171 -2.31 9.94 3.30
N SER A 172 -3.58 9.57 3.45
CA SER A 172 -4.71 10.50 3.30
C SER A 172 -4.70 11.19 1.93
N ALA A 173 -4.91 12.50 1.88
CA ALA A 173 -4.84 13.29 0.66
C ALA A 173 -3.49 13.23 -0.10
N GLY A 174 -2.43 12.68 0.51
CA GLY A 174 -1.16 12.40 -0.16
C GLY A 174 -1.27 11.42 -1.34
N GLY A 175 -2.34 10.61 -1.41
CA GLY A 175 -2.61 9.75 -2.56
C GLY A 175 -2.85 10.52 -3.86
N ASN A 176 -3.40 11.74 -3.79
CA ASN A 176 -3.52 12.59 -4.98
C ASN A 176 -2.14 12.99 -5.52
N THR A 177 -1.17 13.24 -4.64
CA THR A 177 0.18 13.61 -5.04
C THR A 177 0.90 12.44 -5.69
N ILE A 178 0.75 11.22 -5.16
CA ILE A 178 1.24 10.00 -5.83
C ILE A 178 0.66 9.90 -7.24
N ARG A 179 -0.65 10.09 -7.39
CA ARG A 179 -1.29 10.06 -8.71
C ARG A 179 -0.65 11.05 -9.68
N GLN A 180 -0.39 12.30 -9.25
CA GLN A 180 0.22 13.30 -10.11
C GLN A 180 1.69 12.97 -10.43
N TYR A 181 2.43 12.51 -9.43
CA TYR A 181 3.80 12.03 -9.59
C TYR A 181 3.88 10.99 -10.70
N LEU A 182 3.03 9.97 -10.62
CA LEU A 182 2.95 8.89 -11.60
C LEU A 182 2.44 9.37 -12.96
N LYS A 183 1.46 10.29 -12.99
CA LYS A 183 0.97 10.91 -14.23
C LYS A 183 2.07 11.61 -15.01
N HIS A 184 3.07 12.16 -14.33
CA HIS A 184 4.23 12.79 -14.94
C HIS A 184 5.30 11.79 -15.43
N GLY A 185 5.06 10.48 -15.31
CA GLY A 185 5.97 9.43 -15.77
C GLY A 185 7.24 9.32 -14.92
N LEU A 186 7.20 9.79 -13.68
CA LEU A 186 8.34 9.75 -12.77
C LEU A 186 8.52 8.32 -12.18
N PRO A 187 9.77 7.88 -11.98
CA PRO A 187 10.05 6.49 -11.63
C PRO A 187 9.72 6.17 -10.18
N ALA A 188 9.15 4.99 -9.96
CA ALA A 188 8.97 4.38 -8.65
C ALA A 188 9.00 2.86 -8.82
N SER A 189 9.56 2.13 -7.85
CA SER A 189 9.52 0.67 -7.82
C SER A 189 8.26 0.15 -7.11
N THR A 190 7.89 0.80 -6.02
CA THR A 190 6.74 0.42 -5.19
C THR A 190 5.93 1.67 -4.88
N THR A 191 4.60 1.53 -4.95
CA THR A 191 3.65 2.58 -4.60
C THR A 191 2.74 2.11 -3.47
N LEU A 192 2.73 2.85 -2.37
CA LEU A 192 2.00 2.54 -1.14
C LEU A 192 0.95 3.61 -0.85
N PHE A 193 -0.32 3.21 -0.75
CA PHE A 193 -1.42 4.07 -0.35
C PHE A 193 -1.90 3.67 1.04
N PHE A 194 -1.81 4.57 2.02
CA PHE A 194 -2.29 4.36 3.39
C PHE A 194 -3.55 5.21 3.59
N ASP A 195 -4.71 4.55 3.49
CA ASP A 195 -6.04 5.16 3.48
C ASP A 195 -6.10 6.43 2.61
N ALA A 196 -5.58 6.30 1.38
CA ALA A 196 -5.22 7.42 0.51
C ALA A 196 -5.91 7.39 -0.87
N CYS A 197 -6.82 6.45 -1.08
CA CYS A 197 -7.58 6.33 -2.33
C CYS A 197 -8.88 7.12 -2.24
N TYR A 198 -8.92 8.35 -2.76
CA TYR A 198 -10.16 9.13 -2.82
C TYR A 198 -10.53 9.43 -4.28
N GLY A 199 -11.80 9.24 -4.62
CA GLY A 199 -12.30 9.26 -5.98
C GLY A 199 -11.45 8.39 -6.91
N ASN A 200 -11.08 8.94 -8.06
CA ASN A 200 -10.30 8.20 -9.06
C ASN A 200 -8.79 8.08 -8.74
N TRP A 201 -8.29 8.50 -7.57
CA TRP A 201 -6.85 8.70 -7.43
C TRP A 201 -6.02 7.43 -7.58
N CYS A 202 -6.40 6.36 -6.89
CA CYS A 202 -5.70 5.08 -6.99
C CYS A 202 -5.92 4.40 -8.34
N LYS A 203 -7.12 4.53 -8.91
CA LYS A 203 -7.45 4.02 -10.24
C LYS A 203 -6.59 4.66 -11.34
N ASP A 204 -6.47 5.99 -11.29
CA ASP A 204 -5.62 6.77 -12.20
C ASP A 204 -4.15 6.40 -11.99
N ALA A 205 -3.69 6.37 -10.73
CA ALA A 205 -2.32 6.00 -10.37
C ALA A 205 -1.93 4.60 -10.87
N ALA A 206 -2.81 3.62 -10.72
CA ALA A 206 -2.60 2.27 -11.23
C ALA A 206 -2.43 2.25 -12.77
N SER A 207 -3.15 3.13 -13.47
CA SER A 207 -3.15 3.25 -14.93
C SER A 207 -1.91 3.96 -15.50
N TYR A 208 -1.22 4.79 -14.71
CA TYR A 208 -0.05 5.56 -15.17
C TYR A 208 1.27 4.77 -15.17
N GLY A 209 1.28 3.52 -14.71
CA GLY A 209 2.41 2.61 -14.97
C GLY A 209 3.62 2.72 -14.05
N GLY A 210 3.57 3.47 -12.93
CA GLY A 210 4.68 3.44 -11.96
C GLY A 210 4.62 2.26 -11.01
N GLY A 211 5.78 1.72 -10.68
CA GLY A 211 5.97 0.60 -9.76
C GLY A 211 5.74 -0.78 -10.37
N THR A 212 6.65 -1.71 -10.07
CA THR A 212 6.39 -3.15 -10.15
C THR A 212 5.31 -3.55 -9.15
N HIS A 213 5.22 -2.83 -8.03
CA HIS A 213 4.31 -3.14 -6.92
C HIS A 213 3.40 -1.96 -6.59
N PHE A 214 2.10 -2.22 -6.50
CA PHE A 214 1.10 -1.25 -6.06
C PHE A 214 0.30 -1.84 -4.90
N ILE A 215 0.36 -1.21 -3.73
CA ILE A 215 -0.34 -1.69 -2.53
C ILE A 215 -1.23 -0.58 -1.97
N SER A 216 -2.51 -0.87 -1.80
CA SER A 216 -3.46 -0.02 -1.09
C SER A 216 -3.82 -0.65 0.24
N TYR A 217 -3.60 0.08 1.32
CA TYR A 217 -4.06 -0.23 2.67
C TYR A 217 -5.27 0.64 2.96
N THR A 218 -6.44 0.05 3.17
CA THR A 218 -7.69 0.80 3.27
C THR A 218 -8.42 0.43 4.53
N GLU A 219 -8.82 1.44 5.31
CA GLU A 219 -9.60 1.21 6.52
C GLU A 219 -11.03 0.79 6.16
N VAL A 220 -11.54 -0.26 6.81
CA VAL A 220 -12.82 -0.90 6.44
C VAL A 220 -14.08 -0.07 6.73
N ASN A 221 -13.97 1.05 7.43
CA ASN A 221 -15.08 1.96 7.71
C ASN A 221 -14.91 3.34 7.07
N SER A 222 -13.84 3.57 6.30
CA SER A 222 -13.52 4.88 5.74
C SER A 222 -14.45 5.17 4.56
N PRO A 223 -15.43 6.09 4.72
CA PRO A 223 -16.44 6.30 3.69
C PRO A 223 -15.79 6.91 2.45
N GLY A 224 -15.84 6.18 1.33
CA GLY A 224 -15.27 6.60 0.05
C GLY A 224 -13.99 5.87 -0.33
N THR A 225 -13.06 5.65 0.61
CA THR A 225 -11.76 5.07 0.23
C THR A 225 -11.82 3.60 -0.14
N ILE A 226 -12.78 2.84 0.42
CA ILE A 226 -13.01 1.44 0.09
C ILE A 226 -13.55 1.27 -1.33
N PRO A 227 -14.67 1.90 -1.75
CA PRO A 227 -15.11 1.88 -3.15
C PRO A 227 -13.99 2.24 -4.12
N ASP A 228 -13.20 3.27 -3.81
CA ASP A 228 -12.15 3.78 -4.70
C ASP A 228 -10.93 2.85 -4.77
N SER A 229 -10.59 2.19 -3.67
CA SER A 229 -9.54 1.17 -3.64
C SER A 229 -9.96 -0.11 -4.36
N ASN A 230 -11.23 -0.52 -4.21
CA ASN A 230 -11.80 -1.62 -4.98
C ASN A 230 -11.82 -1.30 -6.48
N ASN A 231 -12.21 -0.09 -6.87
CA ASN A 231 -12.18 0.34 -8.26
C ASN A 231 -10.76 0.28 -8.87
N ALA A 232 -9.72 0.61 -8.08
CA ALA A 232 -8.33 0.46 -8.52
C ALA A 232 -7.95 -1.02 -8.67
N LYS A 233 -8.35 -1.87 -7.72
CA LYS A 233 -8.15 -3.33 -7.77
C LYS A 233 -8.84 -3.96 -8.98
N GLU A 234 -10.08 -3.61 -9.24
CA GLU A 234 -10.83 -4.09 -10.41
C GLU A 234 -10.21 -3.64 -11.73
N LYS A 235 -9.67 -2.42 -11.77
CA LYS A 235 -9.06 -1.88 -13.00
C LYS A 235 -7.73 -2.55 -13.33
N ALA A 236 -6.97 -2.97 -12.33
CA ALA A 236 -5.65 -3.58 -12.49
C ALA A 236 -5.45 -4.70 -11.45
N PRO A 237 -6.15 -5.84 -11.60
CA PRO A 237 -6.23 -6.90 -10.58
C PRO A 237 -4.88 -7.54 -10.28
N ASP A 238 -4.00 -7.64 -11.26
CA ASP A 238 -2.69 -8.28 -11.09
C ASP A 238 -1.65 -7.31 -10.51
N LYS A 239 -1.84 -6.01 -10.74
CA LYS A 239 -0.93 -4.95 -10.31
C LYS A 239 -1.25 -4.44 -8.90
N VAL A 240 -2.54 -4.25 -8.60
CA VAL A 240 -3.00 -3.65 -7.35
C VAL A 240 -3.23 -4.75 -6.32
N LYS A 241 -2.51 -4.68 -5.20
CA LYS A 241 -2.80 -5.45 -3.99
C LYS A 241 -3.58 -4.56 -3.02
N LEU A 242 -4.79 -4.98 -2.67
CA LEU A 242 -5.63 -4.26 -1.73
C LEU A 242 -5.61 -5.01 -0.40
N ILE A 243 -5.27 -4.31 0.67
CA ILE A 243 -5.25 -4.80 2.04
C ILE A 243 -6.27 -3.99 2.83
N LEU A 244 -7.30 -4.67 3.33
CA LEU A 244 -8.29 -4.08 4.20
C LEU A 244 -7.80 -4.11 5.64
N ALA A 245 -7.59 -2.93 6.21
CA ALA A 245 -7.21 -2.70 7.59
C ALA A 245 -8.46 -2.61 8.47
N ASN A 246 -8.69 -3.63 9.28
CA ASN A 246 -9.85 -3.69 10.15
C ASN A 246 -9.56 -3.07 11.52
N ARG A 247 -10.41 -2.16 12.00
CA ARG A 247 -10.29 -1.51 13.32
C ARG A 247 -8.97 -0.77 13.54
N LEU A 248 -8.51 -0.14 12.47
CA LEU A 248 -7.55 0.94 12.55
C LEU A 248 -8.33 2.23 12.37
N ASN A 249 -7.92 3.32 13.03
CA ASN A 249 -8.38 4.63 12.59
C ASN A 249 -7.51 5.08 11.40
N HIS A 250 -7.92 6.16 10.73
CA HIS A 250 -7.25 6.72 9.57
C HIS A 250 -5.71 6.79 9.70
N GLY A 251 -5.20 7.38 10.80
CA GLY A 251 -3.75 7.52 11.02
C GLY A 251 -3.05 6.22 11.41
N ASP A 252 -3.75 5.28 12.04
CA ASP A 252 -3.20 3.98 12.42
C ASP A 252 -2.94 3.07 11.24
N VAL A 253 -3.65 3.25 10.11
CA VAL A 253 -3.39 2.49 8.88
C VAL A 253 -1.95 2.65 8.44
N PHE A 254 -1.42 3.88 8.46
CA PHE A 254 -0.01 4.10 8.19
C PHE A 254 0.88 3.37 9.21
N ARG A 255 0.69 3.63 10.50
CA ARG A 255 1.58 3.13 11.56
C ARG A 255 1.68 1.61 11.58
N GLN A 256 0.55 0.93 11.43
CA GLN A 256 0.47 -0.52 11.61
C GLN A 256 0.82 -1.29 10.34
N CYS A 257 0.55 -0.73 9.16
CA CYS A 257 0.75 -1.42 7.88
C CYS A 257 2.05 -1.04 7.17
N PHE A 258 2.81 -0.04 7.67
CA PHE A 258 3.94 0.54 6.94
C PHE A 258 4.94 -0.51 6.42
N LYS A 259 5.31 -1.49 7.24
CA LYS A 259 6.32 -2.51 6.90
C LYS A 259 5.81 -3.67 6.04
N ASP A 260 4.51 -3.81 5.86
CA ASP A 260 3.90 -4.99 5.21
C ASP A 260 4.41 -5.21 3.78
N HIS A 261 4.74 -4.12 3.07
CA HIS A 261 5.24 -4.16 1.71
C HIS A 261 6.63 -4.82 1.57
N LEU A 262 7.36 -5.01 2.67
CA LEU A 262 8.64 -5.73 2.66
C LEU A 262 8.44 -7.24 2.40
N SER A 263 7.25 -7.76 2.71
CA SER A 263 6.84 -9.14 2.44
C SER A 263 6.05 -9.25 1.14
N PHE A 264 6.32 -8.40 0.14
CA PHE A 264 5.49 -8.33 -1.07
C PHE A 264 5.42 -9.67 -1.84
N ASP A 265 6.51 -10.41 -1.97
CA ASP A 265 6.50 -11.69 -2.69
C ASP A 265 5.58 -12.73 -2.00
N GLU A 266 5.49 -12.67 -0.66
CA GLU A 266 4.55 -13.48 0.12
C GLU A 266 3.09 -13.00 -0.08
N LEU A 267 2.88 -11.68 -0.20
CA LEU A 267 1.59 -11.06 -0.51
C LEU A 267 1.15 -11.30 -1.97
N ALA A 268 2.10 -11.44 -2.89
CA ALA A 268 1.87 -11.58 -4.31
C ALA A 268 1.17 -12.90 -4.64
N ASN A 269 1.53 -13.96 -3.92
CA ASN A 269 1.02 -15.32 -4.08
C ASN A 269 -0.33 -15.59 -3.38
N GLN A 270 -0.94 -14.59 -2.72
CA GLN A 270 -2.20 -14.76 -2.01
C GLN A 270 -3.41 -14.33 -2.84
N THR A 271 -4.40 -15.23 -2.92
CA THR A 271 -5.64 -15.04 -3.67
C THR A 271 -6.81 -14.56 -2.81
N THR A 272 -6.82 -14.77 -1.49
CA THR A 272 -7.72 -14.18 -0.47
C THR A 272 -7.32 -14.70 0.92
N GLY A 273 -7.35 -13.88 1.99
CA GLY A 273 -7.12 -14.37 3.35
C GLY A 273 -6.62 -13.32 4.36
N SER A 274 -6.77 -13.64 5.65
CA SER A 274 -6.19 -12.86 6.75
C SER A 274 -4.77 -13.36 7.03
N TYR A 275 -3.77 -12.52 6.77
CA TYR A 275 -2.40 -12.79 7.19
C TYR A 275 -2.25 -12.26 8.61
N THR A 276 -1.97 -13.14 9.56
CA THR A 276 -1.90 -12.80 11.00
C THR A 276 -0.82 -11.78 11.35
N ALA A 277 0.05 -11.40 10.39
CA ALA A 277 1.06 -10.36 10.56
C ALA A 277 0.75 -9.02 9.86
N LEU A 278 -0.17 -8.94 8.90
CA LEU A 278 -0.43 -7.68 8.15
C LEU A 278 -1.11 -6.64 9.02
N CYS A 279 -0.71 -5.39 8.89
CA CYS A 279 -1.22 -4.26 9.65
C CYS A 279 -1.25 -4.54 11.17
N GLY A 280 -0.22 -5.22 11.70
CA GLY A 280 -0.20 -5.68 13.09
C GLY A 280 -1.28 -6.72 13.42
N GLY A 281 -1.58 -7.61 12.47
CA GLY A 281 -2.62 -8.65 12.58
C GLY A 281 -4.05 -8.19 12.30
N LYS A 282 -4.21 -7.01 11.70
CA LYS A 282 -5.51 -6.40 11.37
C LYS A 282 -5.77 -6.27 9.87
N GLY A 283 -4.80 -6.66 9.04
CA GLY A 283 -4.86 -6.58 7.59
C GLY A 283 -5.43 -7.85 6.96
N THR A 284 -6.22 -7.70 5.90
CA THR A 284 -6.74 -8.80 5.08
C THR A 284 -6.51 -8.50 3.62
N VAL A 285 -5.90 -9.43 2.88
CA VAL A 285 -5.69 -9.25 1.43
C VAL A 285 -7.02 -9.50 0.72
N VAL A 286 -7.43 -8.53 -0.11
CA VAL A 286 -8.58 -8.66 -1.01
C VAL A 286 -8.13 -9.36 -2.28
N GLY A 287 -8.77 -10.49 -2.55
CA GLY A 287 -8.54 -11.24 -3.77
C GLY A 287 -8.93 -10.47 -5.02
N SER A 288 -8.47 -10.96 -6.16
CA SER A 288 -9.17 -10.68 -7.41
C SER A 288 -10.61 -11.20 -7.29
N ASN A 289 -11.60 -10.34 -7.49
CA ASN A 289 -12.94 -10.81 -7.87
C ASN A 289 -12.78 -11.77 -9.08
N PRO A 290 -13.61 -12.83 -9.17
CA PRO A 290 -13.39 -13.95 -10.08
C PRO A 290 -13.24 -13.47 -11.53
N PRO A 291 -12.51 -14.21 -12.39
CA PRO A 291 -12.48 -13.93 -13.81
C PRO A 291 -13.93 -13.88 -14.31
N ALA A 292 -14.26 -12.82 -15.05
CA ALA A 292 -15.47 -12.80 -15.84
C ALA A 292 -15.56 -14.10 -16.64
N LEU A 293 -16.73 -14.73 -16.58
CA LEU A 293 -17.10 -15.89 -17.40
C LEU A 293 -16.86 -15.56 -18.89
N VAL A 294 -15.70 -15.95 -19.41
CA VAL A 294 -15.54 -16.23 -20.83
C VAL A 294 -15.61 -17.75 -20.93
N LYS A 295 -16.69 -18.22 -21.56
CA LYS A 295 -16.78 -19.58 -22.06
C LYS A 295 -15.68 -19.74 -23.10
N GLU A 296 -14.68 -20.56 -22.82
CA GLU A 296 -13.91 -21.17 -23.88
C GLU A 296 -13.65 -22.63 -23.50
N GLU A 297 -14.06 -23.51 -24.41
CA GLU A 297 -13.88 -24.94 -24.30
C GLU A 297 -12.40 -25.31 -24.36
N THR A 298 -12.12 -26.44 -23.71
CA THR A 298 -10.86 -27.15 -23.50
C THR A 298 -9.96 -27.29 -24.73
N GLU A 299 -8.67 -27.00 -24.58
CA GLU A 299 -7.59 -27.92 -24.99
C GLU A 299 -6.27 -27.59 -24.25
N THR A 300 -5.80 -28.52 -23.42
CA THR A 300 -4.52 -28.39 -22.71
C THR A 300 -3.37 -28.63 -23.69
N LYS A 301 -2.75 -27.55 -24.17
CA LYS A 301 -1.36 -27.56 -24.61
C LYS A 301 -0.54 -26.77 -23.59
N VAL A 302 0.58 -27.32 -23.15
CA VAL A 302 1.67 -26.49 -22.60
C VAL A 302 2.11 -25.60 -23.76
N ILE A 303 1.73 -24.32 -23.76
CA ILE A 303 2.08 -23.43 -24.86
C ILE A 303 3.35 -22.66 -24.54
N GLU A 304 4.45 -23.42 -24.50
CA GLU A 304 5.75 -22.84 -24.80
C GLU A 304 5.68 -22.36 -26.26
N ASN A 305 6.09 -21.12 -26.52
CA ASN A 305 6.02 -20.43 -27.81
C ASN A 305 4.66 -19.81 -28.21
N GLN A 306 3.95 -19.15 -27.30
CA GLN A 306 2.85 -18.26 -27.68
C GLN A 306 3.37 -17.03 -28.43
N PRO A 307 2.87 -16.71 -29.64
CA PRO A 307 3.23 -15.50 -30.34
C PRO A 307 2.67 -14.29 -29.61
N PHE A 308 3.55 -13.41 -29.16
CA PHE A 308 3.17 -12.08 -28.69
C PHE A 308 3.64 -11.03 -29.70
N SER A 309 3.01 -9.85 -29.66
CA SER A 309 3.44 -8.69 -30.43
C SER A 309 3.30 -7.43 -29.59
N PHE A 310 4.42 -6.77 -29.32
CA PHE A 310 4.45 -5.49 -28.65
C PHE A 310 4.46 -4.37 -29.69
N ALA A 311 3.48 -3.48 -29.59
CA ALA A 311 3.45 -2.26 -30.39
C ALA A 311 4.57 -1.30 -29.94
N PRO A 312 5.21 -0.56 -30.88
CA PRO A 312 6.22 0.42 -30.51
C PRO A 312 5.63 1.57 -29.69
N PRO A 313 6.42 2.23 -28.82
CA PRO A 313 5.97 3.37 -28.04
C PRO A 313 5.54 4.52 -28.95
N LYS A 314 4.43 5.18 -28.58
CA LYS A 314 3.87 6.31 -29.35
C LYS A 314 4.69 7.59 -29.08
N LEU A 315 5.64 7.88 -29.96
CA LEU A 315 6.42 9.12 -29.96
C LEU A 315 5.92 10.05 -31.08
N SER A 316 4.85 10.81 -30.83
CA SER A 316 4.15 11.60 -31.86
C SER A 316 5.02 12.56 -32.68
N VAL A 317 6.10 13.10 -32.10
CA VAL A 317 7.00 14.05 -32.78
C VAL A 317 8.25 13.37 -33.38
N LEU A 318 8.61 12.18 -32.90
CA LEU A 318 9.85 11.48 -33.28
C LEU A 318 9.61 10.16 -34.04
N ALA A 319 8.36 9.76 -34.26
CA ALA A 319 8.00 8.47 -34.86
C ALA A 319 8.68 8.24 -36.21
N ASP A 320 8.67 9.26 -37.08
CA ASP A 320 9.26 9.17 -38.43
C ASP A 320 10.80 9.14 -38.41
N ILE A 321 11.41 9.77 -37.40
CA ILE A 321 12.86 9.81 -37.20
C ILE A 321 13.35 8.47 -36.63
N CYS A 322 12.61 7.90 -35.68
CA CYS A 322 13.01 6.71 -34.93
C CYS A 322 12.67 5.39 -35.62
N LYS A 323 11.83 5.38 -36.68
CA LYS A 323 11.50 4.20 -37.50
C LYS A 323 11.19 2.94 -36.69
N LEU A 324 10.45 3.12 -35.60
CA LEU A 324 10.18 2.06 -34.63
C LEU A 324 9.35 0.94 -35.27
N LYS A 325 9.78 -0.31 -35.08
CA LYS A 325 9.06 -1.50 -35.58
C LYS A 325 8.44 -2.28 -34.43
N PRO A 326 7.27 -2.91 -34.61
CA PRO A 326 6.74 -3.83 -33.61
C PRO A 326 7.73 -4.96 -33.33
N VAL A 327 7.75 -5.42 -32.08
CA VAL A 327 8.57 -6.55 -31.64
C VAL A 327 7.65 -7.73 -31.42
N SER A 328 7.86 -8.80 -32.16
CA SER A 328 7.09 -10.03 -32.04
C SER A 328 8.03 -11.18 -31.70
N GLY A 329 7.55 -12.14 -30.93
CA GLY A 329 8.36 -13.29 -30.53
C GLY A 329 7.49 -14.35 -29.86
N LEU A 330 8.16 -15.33 -29.27
CA LEU A 330 7.56 -16.53 -28.69
C LEU A 330 7.85 -16.55 -27.18
N THR A 331 6.86 -16.89 -26.36
CA THR A 331 7.07 -17.07 -24.91
C THR A 331 8.12 -18.18 -24.65
N GLY A 332 9.00 -17.98 -23.66
CA GLY A 332 10.12 -18.89 -23.35
C GLY A 332 11.43 -18.58 -24.08
N GLN A 333 11.47 -17.55 -24.94
CA GLN A 333 12.68 -17.13 -25.66
C GLN A 333 13.17 -15.74 -25.23
N ASP A 334 14.44 -15.44 -25.50
CA ASP A 334 15.01 -14.11 -25.34
C ASP A 334 14.49 -13.18 -26.43
N VAL A 335 13.90 -12.06 -26.02
CA VAL A 335 13.24 -11.11 -26.91
C VAL A 335 13.99 -9.80 -26.92
N ASN A 336 14.36 -9.36 -28.11
CA ASN A 336 15.13 -8.15 -28.31
C ASN A 336 14.21 -6.96 -28.59
N PHE A 337 14.30 -5.93 -27.76
CA PHE A 337 13.60 -4.65 -27.91
C PHE A 337 14.57 -3.59 -28.46
N PRO A 338 14.53 -3.26 -29.77
CA PRO A 338 15.49 -2.37 -30.40
C PRO A 338 15.04 -0.90 -30.40
N TRP A 339 13.94 -0.53 -29.74
CA TRP A 339 13.34 0.80 -29.90
C TRP A 339 14.25 1.94 -29.45
N ILE A 340 14.97 1.76 -28.35
CA ILE A 340 15.91 2.76 -27.85
C ILE A 340 17.06 2.92 -28.84
N SER A 341 17.65 1.81 -29.30
CA SER A 341 18.76 1.85 -30.26
C SER A 341 18.34 2.43 -31.61
N GLN A 342 17.17 2.05 -32.12
CA GLN A 342 16.58 2.60 -33.35
C GLN A 342 16.37 4.12 -33.25
N CYS A 343 15.90 4.61 -32.10
CA CYS A 343 15.61 6.02 -31.92
C CYS A 343 16.88 6.87 -31.78
N VAL A 344 17.88 6.38 -31.04
CA VAL A 344 19.19 7.03 -30.93
C VAL A 344 19.88 7.12 -32.29
N VAL A 345 19.91 6.02 -33.06
CA VAL A 345 20.50 6.00 -34.40
C VAL A 345 19.72 6.89 -35.38
N GLY A 346 18.39 6.90 -35.28
CA GLY A 346 17.52 7.76 -36.09
C GLY A 346 17.80 9.25 -35.87
N LEU A 347 17.85 9.68 -34.60
CA LEU A 347 18.17 11.06 -34.21
C LEU A 347 19.57 11.46 -34.68
N TYR A 348 20.55 10.59 -34.50
CA TYR A 348 21.92 10.86 -34.94
C TYR A 348 21.98 11.11 -36.45
N LYS A 349 21.37 10.22 -37.26
CA LYS A 349 21.30 10.38 -38.72
C LYS A 349 20.59 11.66 -39.13
N TYR A 350 19.49 12.01 -38.44
CA TYR A 350 18.76 13.24 -38.69
C TYR A 350 19.65 14.47 -38.47
N PHE A 351 20.35 14.57 -37.33
CA PHE A 351 21.23 15.71 -37.04
C PHE A 351 22.42 15.81 -37.97
N VAL A 352 22.98 14.69 -38.43
CA VAL A 352 24.05 14.69 -39.43
C VAL A 352 23.57 15.25 -40.77
N VAL A 353 22.41 14.78 -41.27
CA VAL A 353 21.83 15.29 -42.54
C VAL A 353 21.46 16.76 -42.40
N PHE A 354 20.79 17.14 -41.31
CA PHE A 354 20.40 18.52 -41.05
C PHE A 354 21.61 19.45 -40.95
N GLY A 355 22.63 19.06 -40.17
CA GLY A 355 23.86 19.83 -40.01
C GLY A 355 24.65 19.97 -41.30
N ALA A 356 24.66 18.94 -42.15
CA ALA A 356 25.29 19.00 -43.47
C ALA A 356 24.56 19.98 -44.40
N LEU A 357 23.22 19.92 -44.48
CA LEU A 357 22.41 20.86 -45.26
C LEU A 357 22.60 22.30 -44.80
N LEU A 358 22.60 22.53 -43.48
CA LEU A 358 22.83 23.85 -42.90
C LEU A 358 24.24 24.37 -43.22
N SER A 359 25.26 23.50 -43.17
CA SER A 359 26.63 23.87 -43.51
C SER A 359 26.76 24.28 -44.98
N VAL A 360 26.13 23.55 -45.90
CA VAL A 360 26.11 23.89 -47.33
C VAL A 360 25.41 25.24 -47.56
N LEU A 361 24.27 25.48 -46.91
CA LEU A 361 23.55 26.74 -47.00
C LEU A 361 24.42 27.92 -46.56
N LEU A 362 25.12 27.80 -45.42
CA LEU A 362 25.99 28.85 -44.90
C LEU A 362 27.23 29.08 -45.77
N ILE A 363 27.75 28.05 -46.44
CA ILE A 363 28.82 28.18 -47.44
C ILE A 363 28.33 28.98 -48.64
N ILE A 364 27.12 28.72 -49.14
CA ILE A 364 26.53 29.47 -50.27
C ILE A 364 26.35 30.94 -49.88
N ILE A 365 25.74 31.22 -48.71
CA ILE A 365 25.52 32.60 -48.24
C ILE A 365 26.86 33.32 -48.03
N GLY A 366 27.84 32.67 -47.39
CA GLY A 366 29.17 33.22 -47.20
C GLY A 366 29.91 33.48 -48.51
N GLY A 367 29.75 32.58 -49.49
CA GLY A 367 30.31 32.72 -50.84
C GLY A 367 29.70 33.88 -51.62
N ILE A 368 28.38 34.04 -51.60
CA ILE A 368 27.69 35.18 -52.22
C ILE A 368 28.13 36.49 -51.55
N LEU A 369 28.17 36.53 -50.21
CA LEU A 369 28.63 37.71 -49.47
C LEU A 369 30.07 38.07 -49.81
N TYR A 370 30.94 37.07 -50.00
CA TYR A 370 32.32 37.28 -50.42
C TYR A 370 32.43 37.86 -51.83
N LEU A 371 31.69 37.30 -52.79
CA LEU A 371 31.72 37.73 -54.20
C LEU A 371 31.07 39.11 -54.42
N THR A 372 30.08 39.47 -53.60
CA THR A 372 29.32 40.73 -53.71
C THR A 372 29.84 41.86 -52.80
N ALA A 373 30.90 41.62 -52.01
CA ALA A 373 31.40 42.56 -51.01
C ALA A 373 32.00 43.87 -51.56
N GLY A 374 32.37 43.92 -52.84
CA GLY A 374 33.02 45.10 -53.44
C GLY A 374 34.29 45.52 -52.68
N PHE A 375 34.40 46.80 -52.33
CA PHE A 375 35.51 47.36 -51.53
C PHE A 375 35.30 47.31 -50.00
N SER A 376 34.22 46.70 -49.51
CA SER A 376 33.96 46.58 -48.07
C SER A 376 34.80 45.48 -47.45
N ALA A 377 35.95 45.83 -46.88
CA ALA A 377 36.85 44.90 -46.19
C ALA A 377 36.12 44.05 -45.13
N LYS A 378 35.15 44.65 -44.42
CA LYS A 378 34.32 43.99 -43.41
C LYS A 378 33.46 42.85 -43.98
N ASN A 379 32.86 43.06 -45.16
CA ASN A 379 31.99 42.05 -45.77
C ASN A 379 32.80 40.91 -46.38
N VAL A 380 33.99 41.21 -46.94
CA VAL A 380 34.96 40.21 -47.38
C VAL A 380 35.39 39.31 -46.22
N GLU A 381 35.73 39.90 -45.08
CA GLU A 381 36.12 39.17 -43.87
C GLU A 381 34.97 38.33 -43.30
N THR A 382 33.76 38.89 -43.26
CA THR A 382 32.55 38.18 -42.79
C THR A 382 32.23 36.98 -43.68
N GLY A 383 32.24 37.13 -45.01
CA GLY A 383 32.00 36.03 -45.95
C GLY A 383 33.03 34.91 -45.79
N LYS A 384 34.32 35.26 -45.69
CA LYS A 384 35.41 34.30 -45.40
C LYS A 384 35.20 33.57 -44.07
N SER A 385 34.85 34.31 -43.01
CA SER A 385 34.59 33.74 -41.68
C SER A 385 33.42 32.76 -41.70
N MET A 386 32.33 33.09 -42.39
CA MET A 386 31.15 32.22 -42.52
C MET A 386 31.48 30.91 -43.25
N VAL A 387 32.21 30.98 -44.37
CA VAL A 387 32.65 29.78 -45.11
C VAL A 387 33.56 28.91 -44.24
N LEU A 388 34.56 29.50 -43.59
CA LEU A 388 35.49 28.76 -42.73
C LEU A 388 34.81 28.12 -41.52
N LYS A 389 33.94 28.86 -40.82
CA LYS A 389 33.19 28.34 -39.67
C LYS A 389 32.28 27.17 -40.07
N SER A 390 31.64 27.26 -41.24
CA SER A 390 30.77 26.20 -41.76
C SER A 390 31.56 24.95 -42.15
N LEU A 391 32.75 25.13 -42.75
CA LEU A 391 33.67 24.02 -43.05
C LEU A 391 34.17 23.34 -41.77
N TYR A 392 34.58 24.10 -40.75
CA TYR A 392 35.00 23.52 -39.47
C TYR A 392 33.83 22.83 -38.75
N GLY A 393 32.63 23.41 -38.79
CA GLY A 393 31.42 22.78 -38.24
C GLY A 393 31.12 21.44 -38.90
N LEU A 394 31.21 21.36 -40.23
CA LEU A 394 31.03 20.12 -40.97
C LEU A 394 32.11 19.08 -40.65
N ILE A 395 33.38 19.50 -40.53
CA ILE A 395 34.48 18.61 -40.13
C ILE A 395 34.25 18.06 -38.73
N ILE A 396 33.81 18.89 -37.77
CA ILE A 396 33.51 18.45 -36.40
C ILE A 396 32.33 17.47 -36.40
N LEU A 397 31.28 17.76 -37.16
CA LEU A 397 30.10 16.90 -37.28
C LEU A 397 30.47 15.52 -37.84
N LEU A 398 31.27 15.46 -38.90
CA LEU A 398 31.70 14.19 -39.53
C LEU A 398 32.75 13.44 -38.68
N SER A 399 33.66 14.17 -38.02
CA SER A 399 34.65 13.56 -37.13
C SER A 399 34.03 13.01 -35.85
N SER A 400 32.92 13.58 -35.37
CA SER A 400 32.16 13.03 -34.23
C SER A 400 31.79 11.55 -34.47
N PHE A 401 31.35 11.20 -35.68
CA PHE A 401 31.07 9.81 -36.05
C PHE A 401 32.31 8.92 -35.95
N VAL A 402 33.42 9.38 -36.51
CA VAL A 402 34.70 8.64 -36.53
C VAL A 402 35.24 8.44 -35.11
N ILE A 403 35.09 9.45 -34.24
CA ILE A 403 35.52 9.38 -32.84
C ILE A 403 34.67 8.34 -32.09
N LEU A 404 33.34 8.39 -32.23
CA LEU A 404 32.47 7.41 -31.58
C LEU A 404 32.77 5.99 -32.06
N LEU A 405 32.96 5.81 -33.36
CA LEU A 405 33.35 4.53 -33.97
C LEU A 405 34.71 4.02 -33.48
N ALA A 406 35.68 4.92 -33.28
CA ALA A 406 37.03 4.58 -32.81
C ALA A 406 37.09 4.25 -31.31
N ILE A 407 36.25 4.87 -30.49
CA ILE A 407 36.18 4.59 -29.04
C ILE A 407 35.45 3.27 -28.81
N ASN A 408 34.25 3.13 -29.37
CA ASN A 408 33.48 1.90 -29.28
C ASN A 408 32.45 1.86 -30.43
N PRO A 409 32.57 0.91 -31.39
CA PRO A 409 31.61 0.80 -32.48
C PRO A 409 30.16 0.61 -32.02
N ASP A 410 29.94 0.03 -30.82
CA ASP A 410 28.62 -0.16 -30.23
C ASP A 410 27.93 1.17 -29.86
N LEU A 411 28.67 2.29 -29.74
CA LEU A 411 28.06 3.61 -29.54
C LEU A 411 27.38 4.14 -30.81
N THR A 412 27.80 3.66 -31.98
CA THR A 412 27.18 4.00 -33.27
C THR A 412 26.13 2.97 -33.69
N ASN A 413 26.13 1.79 -33.06
CA ASN A 413 25.17 0.72 -33.25
C ASN A 413 24.80 0.06 -31.91
N PRO A 414 24.07 0.77 -31.01
CA PRO A 414 23.79 0.26 -29.68
C PRO A 414 22.98 -1.02 -29.71
N SER A 415 23.36 -1.98 -28.87
CA SER A 415 22.69 -3.27 -28.72
C SER A 415 21.23 -3.09 -28.28
N SER A 416 20.35 -3.95 -28.77
CA SER A 416 18.96 -4.04 -28.33
C SER A 416 18.88 -4.55 -26.89
N LEU A 417 17.84 -4.15 -26.16
CA LEU A 417 17.57 -4.67 -24.83
C LEU A 417 16.99 -6.09 -24.95
N SER A 418 17.71 -7.10 -24.45
CA SER A 418 17.25 -8.50 -24.43
C SER A 418 16.55 -8.79 -23.10
N VAL A 419 15.31 -9.28 -23.16
CA VAL A 419 14.53 -9.68 -21.98
C VAL A 419 14.07 -11.13 -22.17
N ASN A 420 14.32 -11.97 -21.16
CA ASN A 420 13.82 -13.35 -21.15
C ASN A 420 12.34 -13.37 -20.70
N LEU A 421 11.44 -13.82 -21.56
CA LEU A 421 10.01 -13.90 -21.23
C LEU A 421 9.69 -15.31 -20.73
N ILE A 422 9.44 -15.44 -19.42
CA ILE A 422 9.09 -16.71 -18.78
C ILE A 422 7.65 -17.10 -19.16
N SER A 423 7.43 -18.36 -19.54
CA SER A 423 6.08 -18.91 -19.76
C SER A 423 5.42 -19.25 -18.42
N GLU A 424 4.13 -18.90 -18.27
CA GLU A 424 3.35 -19.23 -17.08
C GLU A 424 3.18 -20.75 -16.96
N LYS A 425 3.59 -21.31 -15.82
CA LYS A 425 3.38 -22.72 -15.48
C LYS A 425 2.14 -22.82 -14.59
N ILE A 426 1.01 -23.23 -15.17
CA ILE A 426 -0.19 -23.57 -14.40
C ILE A 426 0.05 -24.94 -13.75
N ILE A 427 0.07 -25.00 -12.41
CA ILE A 427 -0.04 -26.25 -11.65
C ILE A 427 -1.51 -26.44 -11.33
N GLU A 428 -2.16 -27.37 -12.03
CA GLU A 428 -3.55 -27.72 -11.79
C GLU A 428 -3.65 -28.71 -10.62
N ASN A 429 -4.36 -28.33 -9.56
CA ASN A 429 -4.82 -29.28 -8.54
C ASN A 429 -6.12 -29.90 -9.05
N ALA A 430 -6.10 -31.21 -9.26
CA ALA A 430 -7.28 -31.99 -9.65
C ALA A 430 -8.43 -31.79 -8.65
N ILE A 431 -9.56 -31.27 -9.12
CA ILE A 431 -10.84 -31.36 -8.42
C ILE A 431 -11.71 -32.31 -9.22
N VAL A 432 -12.13 -33.38 -8.57
CA VAL A 432 -13.04 -34.41 -9.09
C VAL A 432 -14.42 -33.78 -9.29
N ASP A 433 -14.97 -33.95 -10.49
CA ASP A 433 -16.35 -33.69 -10.86
C ASP A 433 -17.33 -34.36 -9.88
N LEU A 434 -18.22 -33.56 -9.29
CA LEU A 434 -19.54 -34.03 -8.88
C LEU A 434 -20.57 -33.07 -9.48
N ALA A 435 -21.17 -33.57 -10.56
CA ALA A 435 -22.23 -32.95 -11.33
C ALA A 435 -23.55 -32.82 -10.55
N ASP A 436 -24.36 -31.86 -11.05
CA ASP A 436 -25.81 -31.76 -10.97
C ASP A 436 -26.51 -31.79 -9.60
N ALA A 437 -26.91 -30.59 -9.15
CA ALA A 437 -28.24 -30.40 -8.56
C ALA A 437 -28.79 -29.02 -8.94
N GLN A 438 -30.01 -29.05 -9.47
CA GLN A 438 -30.80 -27.96 -10.02
C GLN A 438 -31.07 -26.82 -9.02
N ASP A 439 -31.13 -25.61 -9.59
CA ASP A 439 -32.00 -24.47 -9.23
C ASP A 439 -32.36 -24.29 -7.75
N SER A 440 -31.72 -23.31 -7.09
CA SER A 440 -32.32 -22.40 -6.10
C SER A 440 -31.25 -21.45 -5.52
N SER A 441 -31.38 -20.15 -5.82
CA SER A 441 -31.00 -19.04 -4.93
C SER A 441 -29.71 -19.18 -4.09
N ALA A 442 -28.54 -19.12 -4.71
CA ALA A 442 -27.30 -18.87 -3.97
C ALA A 442 -27.09 -17.35 -3.85
N ILE A 443 -27.58 -16.76 -2.76
CA ILE A 443 -27.03 -15.51 -2.22
C ILE A 443 -25.58 -15.85 -1.86
N ALA A 444 -24.66 -15.61 -2.79
CA ALA A 444 -23.24 -15.76 -2.59
C ALA A 444 -22.82 -14.74 -1.52
N ALA A 445 -22.75 -15.22 -0.28
CA ALA A 445 -22.42 -14.40 0.85
C ALA A 445 -20.93 -14.05 0.80
N THR A 446 -20.66 -12.78 0.55
CA THR A 446 -19.38 -12.14 0.79
C THR A 446 -19.09 -12.19 2.30
N SER A 447 -17.82 -12.40 2.68
CA SER A 447 -17.38 -12.50 4.09
C SER A 447 -18.07 -11.46 5.00
N GLY A 448 -18.88 -11.94 5.94
CA GLY A 448 -19.82 -11.12 6.73
C GLY A 448 -21.15 -11.85 6.93
N ALA A 449 -22.05 -11.27 7.73
CA ALA A 449 -23.32 -11.91 8.14
C ALA A 449 -24.02 -12.66 6.99
N ALA A 450 -24.48 -13.89 7.24
CA ALA A 450 -25.25 -14.67 6.27
C ALA A 450 -26.53 -13.93 5.84
N CYS A 451 -27.10 -13.12 6.74
CA CYS A 451 -28.10 -12.11 6.44
C CYS A 451 -27.88 -10.87 7.31
N LYS A 452 -28.13 -9.67 6.76
CA LYS A 452 -27.96 -8.36 7.41
C LYS A 452 -29.27 -7.60 7.58
N THR A 453 -30.34 -8.09 6.95
CA THR A 453 -31.69 -7.52 7.10
C THR A 453 -32.70 -8.62 7.47
N ILE A 454 -33.84 -8.21 8.04
CA ILE A 454 -34.93 -9.13 8.37
C ILE A 454 -35.41 -9.88 7.13
N GLU A 455 -35.48 -9.21 5.97
CA GLU A 455 -35.96 -9.83 4.73
C GLU A 455 -34.97 -10.85 4.18
N GLU A 456 -33.67 -10.54 4.19
CA GLU A 456 -32.63 -11.51 3.84
C GLU A 456 -32.69 -12.74 4.75
N CYS A 457 -32.85 -12.55 6.05
CA CYS A 457 -32.99 -13.66 6.98
C CYS A 457 -34.27 -14.46 6.71
N ARG A 458 -35.37 -13.81 6.32
CA ARG A 458 -36.64 -14.48 5.98
C ARG A 458 -36.49 -15.44 4.79
N ILE A 459 -35.78 -15.01 3.75
CA ILE A 459 -35.44 -15.86 2.60
C ILE A 459 -34.62 -17.08 3.05
N LEU A 460 -33.57 -16.87 3.86
CA LEU A 460 -32.77 -17.98 4.39
C LEU A 460 -33.57 -18.91 5.31
N CYS A 461 -34.47 -18.37 6.12
CA CYS A 461 -35.31 -19.16 7.01
C CYS A 461 -36.31 -20.06 6.26
N ALA A 462 -36.75 -19.62 5.08
CA ALA A 462 -37.58 -20.42 4.19
C ALA A 462 -36.81 -21.57 3.52
N ASN A 463 -35.50 -21.41 3.28
CA ASN A 463 -34.66 -22.42 2.63
C ASN A 463 -33.70 -23.11 3.62
N LYS A 464 -34.24 -23.93 4.53
CA LYS A 464 -33.44 -24.65 5.55
C LYS A 464 -32.45 -25.66 4.96
N SER A 465 -32.73 -26.18 3.76
CA SER A 465 -31.84 -27.11 3.04
C SER A 465 -30.52 -26.48 2.64
N ALA A 466 -30.47 -25.16 2.45
CA ALA A 466 -29.25 -24.43 2.10
C ALA A 466 -28.33 -24.14 3.31
N TRP A 467 -28.74 -24.51 4.53
CA TRP A 467 -27.98 -24.15 5.73
C TRP A 467 -26.72 -24.99 5.89
N GLN A 468 -25.57 -24.32 5.82
CA GLN A 468 -24.26 -24.91 6.07
C GLN A 468 -23.85 -24.75 7.54
N ASN A 469 -23.05 -25.69 8.04
CA ASN A 469 -22.43 -25.57 9.37
C ASN A 469 -21.31 -24.53 9.35
N ASP A 470 -20.45 -24.63 8.34
CA ASP A 470 -19.33 -23.74 8.13
C ASP A 470 -19.70 -22.64 7.14
N PHE A 471 -19.07 -21.48 7.32
CA PHE A 471 -19.33 -20.31 6.50
C PHE A 471 -18.04 -19.49 6.35
N PRO A 472 -17.74 -18.93 5.16
CA PRO A 472 -16.53 -18.15 4.95
C PRO A 472 -16.39 -17.00 5.96
N GLY A 473 -15.28 -16.97 6.70
CA GLY A 473 -15.01 -16.00 7.76
C GLY A 473 -15.49 -16.40 9.16
N MET A 474 -16.12 -17.57 9.32
CA MET A 474 -16.39 -18.19 10.62
C MET A 474 -15.31 -19.20 11.01
N TYR A 475 -15.20 -19.43 12.32
CA TYR A 475 -14.36 -20.51 12.84
C TYR A 475 -14.92 -21.86 12.37
N GLN A 476 -14.05 -22.78 11.98
CA GLN A 476 -14.47 -24.04 11.37
C GLN A 476 -14.86 -25.05 12.45
N ILE A 477 -15.97 -25.76 12.25
CA ILE A 477 -16.46 -26.74 13.22
C ILE A 477 -15.46 -27.88 13.46
N ALA A 478 -14.69 -28.25 12.43
CA ALA A 478 -13.63 -29.27 12.49
C ALA A 478 -12.50 -28.89 13.47
N ASP A 479 -12.34 -27.60 13.77
CA ASP A 479 -11.33 -27.09 14.69
C ASP A 479 -11.85 -26.88 16.10
N THR A 480 -12.93 -27.56 16.44
CA THR A 480 -13.48 -27.61 17.79
C THR A 480 -13.23 -28.95 18.47
N VAL A 481 -13.28 -28.95 19.80
CA VAL A 481 -13.35 -30.15 20.64
C VAL A 481 -14.75 -30.23 21.25
N GLN A 482 -15.27 -31.46 21.39
CA GLN A 482 -16.54 -31.71 22.06
C GLN A 482 -16.32 -31.92 23.54
N ALA A 483 -16.92 -31.05 24.34
CA ALA A 483 -16.84 -31.06 25.79
C ALA A 483 -15.40 -31.02 26.35
N ILE A 484 -15.23 -30.25 27.42
CA ILE A 484 -13.96 -30.18 28.16
C ILE A 484 -14.22 -30.42 29.64
N GLU A 485 -13.32 -31.16 30.26
CA GLU A 485 -13.30 -31.41 31.70
C GLU A 485 -11.85 -31.32 32.17
N ALA A 486 -11.58 -30.31 33.00
CA ALA A 486 -10.26 -30.01 33.53
C ALA A 486 -10.39 -29.50 34.98
N THR A 487 -9.28 -29.31 35.68
CA THR A 487 -9.30 -28.81 37.06
C THR A 487 -10.01 -27.46 37.15
N GLY A 488 -11.11 -27.40 37.90
CA GLY A 488 -11.94 -26.20 38.06
C GLY A 488 -12.69 -25.76 36.81
N LEU A 489 -12.82 -26.62 35.80
CA LEU A 489 -13.48 -26.32 34.53
C LEU A 489 -14.28 -27.51 34.02
N LYS A 490 -15.52 -27.28 33.60
CA LYS A 490 -16.33 -28.25 32.88
C LYS A 490 -17.19 -27.57 31.82
N SER A 491 -17.67 -28.32 30.84
CA SER A 491 -18.66 -27.83 29.88
C SER A 491 -19.91 -28.71 29.85
N ASP A 492 -21.05 -28.13 29.48
CA ASP A 492 -22.26 -28.90 29.24
C ASP A 492 -22.11 -29.84 28.02
N LYS A 493 -22.81 -30.98 28.06
CA LYS A 493 -22.73 -32.03 27.03
C LYS A 493 -23.11 -31.46 25.66
N GLY A 494 -22.27 -31.69 24.65
CA GLY A 494 -22.48 -31.22 23.28
C GLY A 494 -22.01 -29.78 23.03
N THR A 495 -21.46 -29.11 24.03
CA THR A 495 -20.77 -27.83 23.83
C THR A 495 -19.52 -28.03 22.98
N LEU A 496 -19.43 -27.27 21.89
CA LEU A 496 -18.25 -27.22 21.04
C LEU A 496 -17.32 -26.11 21.53
N ILE A 497 -16.05 -26.42 21.73
CA ILE A 497 -15.04 -25.45 22.18
C ILE A 497 -13.98 -25.33 21.08
N PRO A 498 -13.69 -24.13 20.56
CA PRO A 498 -12.54 -23.93 19.68
C PRO A 498 -11.26 -24.44 20.32
N LYS A 499 -10.45 -25.23 19.58
CA LYS A 499 -9.17 -25.75 20.06
C LYS A 499 -8.26 -24.63 20.61
N THR A 500 -8.31 -23.46 19.98
CA THR A 500 -7.56 -22.26 20.39
C THR A 500 -7.97 -21.69 21.76
N LEU A 501 -9.17 -22.03 22.26
CA LEU A 501 -9.67 -21.57 23.55
C LEU A 501 -9.44 -22.58 24.67
N VAL A 502 -8.94 -23.78 24.40
CA VAL A 502 -8.74 -24.82 25.43
C VAL A 502 -7.76 -24.35 26.51
N ASP A 503 -6.53 -24.00 26.14
CA ASP A 503 -5.51 -23.51 27.08
C ASP A 503 -5.96 -22.31 27.93
N PRO A 504 -6.54 -21.23 27.38
CA PRO A 504 -6.99 -20.11 28.19
C PRO A 504 -8.21 -20.43 29.06
N LEU A 505 -9.05 -21.41 28.68
CA LEU A 505 -10.13 -21.90 29.54
C LEU A 505 -9.58 -22.75 30.68
N GLU A 506 -8.62 -23.64 30.42
CA GLU A 506 -7.96 -24.45 31.46
C GLU A 506 -7.25 -23.57 32.49
N ARG A 507 -6.59 -22.50 32.03
CA ARG A 507 -6.01 -21.48 32.92
C ARG A 507 -7.07 -20.84 33.83
N ALA A 508 -8.22 -20.45 33.26
CA ALA A 508 -9.33 -19.92 34.04
C ALA A 508 -9.87 -20.95 35.04
N GLY A 509 -9.93 -22.22 34.66
CA GLY A 509 -10.29 -23.34 35.52
C GLY A 509 -9.35 -23.50 36.72
N GLN A 510 -8.04 -23.46 36.47
CA GLN A 510 -7.03 -23.54 37.53
C GLN A 510 -7.20 -22.42 38.56
N ILE A 511 -7.40 -21.18 38.09
CA ILE A 511 -7.63 -20.00 38.95
C ILE A 511 -8.95 -20.16 39.72
N ALA A 512 -10.02 -20.65 39.06
CA ALA A 512 -11.29 -20.92 39.72
C ALA A 512 -11.14 -21.95 40.85
N ASN A 513 -10.43 -23.05 40.58
CA ASN A 513 -10.20 -24.12 41.55
C ASN A 513 -9.44 -23.61 42.78
N GLN A 514 -8.39 -22.80 42.57
CA GLN A 514 -7.64 -22.16 43.66
C GLN A 514 -8.53 -21.28 44.56
N LYS A 515 -9.58 -20.68 44.00
CA LYS A 515 -10.55 -19.86 44.73
C LYS A 515 -11.75 -20.66 45.26
N GLY A 516 -11.77 -21.98 45.11
CA GLY A 516 -12.86 -22.86 45.59
C GLY A 516 -14.07 -22.97 44.66
N TYR A 517 -13.90 -22.67 43.37
CA TYR A 517 -14.97 -22.65 42.37
C TYR A 517 -14.67 -23.56 41.18
N THR A 518 -15.70 -23.85 40.40
CA THR A 518 -15.62 -24.49 39.09
C THR A 518 -16.34 -23.62 38.06
N ILE A 519 -15.68 -23.31 36.95
CA ILE A 519 -16.31 -22.69 35.78
C ILE A 519 -17.05 -23.77 35.00
N ARG A 520 -18.34 -23.53 34.72
CA ARG A 520 -19.13 -24.35 33.80
C ARG A 520 -19.43 -23.57 32.54
N ILE A 521 -18.95 -24.04 31.41
CA ILE A 521 -19.26 -23.49 30.08
C ILE A 521 -20.63 -23.98 29.64
N VAL A 522 -21.52 -23.02 29.39
CA VAL A 522 -22.91 -23.24 28.97
C VAL A 522 -23.05 -23.16 27.45
N SER A 523 -22.28 -22.27 26.81
CA SER A 523 -22.25 -22.14 25.36
C SER A 523 -20.85 -21.78 24.88
N GLY A 524 -20.38 -22.45 23.84
CA GLY A 524 -19.08 -22.22 23.21
C GLY A 524 -19.24 -21.82 21.74
N PHE A 525 -18.51 -22.47 20.84
CA PHE A 525 -18.65 -22.28 19.40
C PHE A 525 -20.07 -22.58 18.91
N ARG A 526 -20.56 -21.74 18.00
CA ARG A 526 -21.87 -21.92 17.34
C ARG A 526 -21.68 -21.90 15.84
N SER A 527 -22.04 -23.00 15.17
CA SER A 527 -22.03 -23.08 13.71
C SER A 527 -23.06 -22.12 13.09
N LEU A 528 -22.91 -21.79 11.81
CA LEU A 528 -23.86 -20.93 11.11
C LEU A 528 -25.27 -21.54 11.16
N LYS A 529 -25.35 -22.84 10.91
CA LYS A 529 -26.59 -23.61 11.04
C LYS A 529 -27.26 -23.45 12.41
N SER A 530 -26.48 -23.50 13.50
CA SER A 530 -27.03 -23.29 14.85
C SER A 530 -27.47 -21.84 15.08
N GLU A 531 -26.79 -20.85 14.51
CA GLU A 531 -27.24 -19.45 14.55
C GLU A 531 -28.54 -19.24 13.81
N LEU A 532 -28.64 -19.76 12.59
CA LEU A 532 -29.84 -19.68 11.74
C LEU A 532 -31.02 -20.38 12.42
N ASN A 533 -30.80 -21.54 13.06
CA ASN A 533 -31.83 -22.19 13.87
C ASN A 533 -32.39 -21.26 14.95
N ILE A 534 -31.54 -20.54 15.68
CA ILE A 534 -31.96 -19.61 16.73
C ILE A 534 -32.71 -18.42 16.12
N VAL A 535 -32.13 -17.78 15.10
CA VAL A 535 -32.70 -16.58 14.47
C VAL A 535 -34.06 -16.88 13.82
N CYS A 536 -34.14 -17.96 13.06
CA CYS A 536 -35.37 -18.35 12.36
C CYS A 536 -36.48 -18.85 13.27
N SER A 537 -36.15 -19.47 14.41
CA SER A 537 -37.18 -19.98 15.34
C SER A 537 -37.68 -18.93 16.33
N LYS A 538 -36.82 -17.98 16.74
CA LYS A 538 -37.12 -17.06 17.85
C LYS A 538 -37.29 -15.59 17.45
N TYR A 539 -36.94 -15.23 16.22
CA TYR A 539 -36.95 -13.82 15.81
C TYR A 539 -37.75 -13.60 14.53
N ILE A 540 -37.38 -14.28 13.45
CA ILE A 540 -38.06 -14.11 12.15
C ILE A 540 -39.50 -14.64 12.23
N GLY A 541 -40.46 -13.81 11.86
CA GLY A 541 -41.89 -14.16 11.88
C GLY A 541 -42.54 -14.15 13.26
N GLN A 542 -41.84 -13.72 14.31
CA GLN A 542 -42.37 -13.64 15.69
C GLN A 542 -42.97 -12.26 16.03
N GLY A 543 -43.14 -11.40 15.02
CA GLY A 543 -43.66 -10.04 15.16
C GLY A 543 -42.56 -8.97 15.22
N ALA A 544 -42.91 -7.74 14.81
CA ALA A 544 -41.97 -6.63 14.60
C ALA A 544 -41.11 -6.31 15.85
N ALA A 545 -41.69 -6.40 17.05
CA ALA A 545 -40.96 -6.15 18.29
C ALA A 545 -39.86 -7.18 18.59
N GLN A 546 -40.05 -8.42 18.14
CA GLN A 546 -39.06 -9.47 18.31
C GLN A 546 -38.01 -9.41 17.19
N GLU A 547 -38.43 -9.13 15.95
CA GLU A 547 -37.52 -8.90 14.81
C GLU A 547 -36.58 -7.72 15.06
N ALA A 548 -37.06 -6.62 15.66
CA ALA A 548 -36.25 -5.45 16.01
C ALA A 548 -35.10 -5.73 17.00
N LYS A 549 -35.08 -6.89 17.66
CA LYS A 549 -33.97 -7.30 18.54
C LYS A 549 -32.77 -7.86 17.77
N LEU A 550 -32.94 -8.24 16.50
CA LEU A 550 -31.83 -8.70 15.63
C LEU A 550 -30.97 -7.50 15.21
N GLY A 551 -29.66 -7.64 15.40
CA GLY A 551 -28.66 -6.58 15.33
C GLY A 551 -28.32 -6.02 16.72
N PRO A 552 -29.21 -5.23 17.36
CA PRO A 552 -28.90 -4.53 18.62
C PRO A 552 -28.70 -5.43 19.84
N ILE A 553 -29.45 -6.53 19.93
CA ILE A 553 -29.44 -7.46 21.07
C ILE A 553 -28.92 -8.82 20.63
N LYS A 554 -29.44 -9.36 19.53
CA LYS A 554 -29.01 -10.64 18.96
C LYS A 554 -28.22 -10.41 17.69
N ALA A 555 -26.95 -10.85 17.67
CA ALA A 555 -26.10 -10.75 16.49
C ALA A 555 -26.75 -11.41 15.26
N TRP A 556 -26.52 -10.79 14.09
CA TRP A 556 -26.88 -11.38 12.80
C TRP A 556 -26.14 -12.71 12.60
N PRO A 557 -26.76 -13.74 11.99
CA PRO A 557 -26.09 -15.02 11.73
C PRO A 557 -24.77 -14.81 11.01
N GLY A 558 -23.68 -15.38 11.52
CA GLY A 558 -22.33 -15.21 10.96
C GLY A 558 -21.56 -14.00 11.50
N THR A 559 -22.12 -13.25 12.45
CA THR A 559 -21.43 -12.11 13.10
C THR A 559 -21.27 -12.27 14.62
N SER A 560 -21.74 -13.38 15.18
CA SER A 560 -21.57 -13.67 16.62
C SER A 560 -20.12 -14.04 16.93
N ASP A 561 -19.61 -13.60 18.09
CA ASP A 561 -18.28 -13.99 18.56
C ASP A 561 -18.21 -15.48 18.95
N HIS A 562 -19.35 -16.13 19.21
CA HIS A 562 -19.44 -17.60 19.30
C HIS A 562 -19.12 -18.26 17.95
N SER A 563 -19.63 -17.71 16.86
CA SER A 563 -19.40 -18.17 15.48
C SER A 563 -17.99 -17.89 14.97
N MET A 564 -17.36 -16.85 15.52
CA MET A 564 -15.96 -16.52 15.25
C MET A 564 -14.98 -17.30 16.15
N GLY A 565 -15.48 -18.23 16.98
CA GLY A 565 -14.65 -19.13 17.77
C GLY A 565 -13.82 -18.44 18.86
N ARG A 566 -14.32 -17.33 19.41
CA ARG A 566 -13.60 -16.54 20.42
C ARG A 566 -14.43 -16.16 21.64
N ALA A 567 -15.66 -16.67 21.76
CA ALA A 567 -16.56 -16.37 22.87
C ALA A 567 -17.06 -17.62 23.59
N VAL A 568 -17.30 -17.46 24.89
CA VAL A 568 -17.94 -18.46 25.75
C VAL A 568 -18.96 -17.79 26.67
N ASP A 569 -20.07 -18.49 26.89
CA ASP A 569 -21.01 -18.18 27.98
C ASP A 569 -20.71 -19.12 29.14
N VAL A 570 -20.44 -18.57 30.32
CA VAL A 570 -20.00 -19.33 31.48
C VAL A 570 -20.83 -19.05 32.73
N THR A 571 -20.89 -20.04 33.61
CA THR A 571 -21.46 -19.93 34.95
C THR A 571 -20.43 -20.37 35.99
N LEU A 572 -20.44 -19.77 37.17
CA LEU A 572 -19.55 -20.14 38.27
C LEU A 572 -20.31 -21.02 39.27
N ILE A 573 -19.72 -22.14 39.65
CA ILE A 573 -20.25 -23.09 40.64
C ILE A 573 -19.36 -23.06 41.87
N ASP A 574 -19.97 -22.91 43.04
CA ASP A 574 -19.29 -23.03 44.33
C ASP A 574 -19.06 -24.52 44.64
N ASN A 575 -17.80 -24.92 44.83
CA ASN A 575 -17.45 -26.33 45.03
C ASN A 575 -17.96 -26.88 46.37
N ALA A 576 -18.15 -26.03 47.39
CA ALA A 576 -18.63 -26.46 48.70
C ALA A 576 -20.13 -26.73 48.71
N THR A 577 -20.91 -25.94 47.96
CA THR A 577 -22.38 -26.07 47.91
C THR A 577 -22.89 -26.78 46.66
N ASN A 578 -22.03 -26.94 45.65
CA ASN A 578 -22.34 -27.41 44.31
C ASN A 578 -23.50 -26.63 43.64
N LYS A 579 -23.66 -25.35 43.98
CA LYS A 579 -24.68 -24.46 43.43
C LYS A 579 -24.04 -23.40 42.53
N ALA A 580 -24.76 -23.03 41.47
CA ALA A 580 -24.39 -21.87 40.67
C ALA A 580 -24.48 -20.60 41.51
N VAL A 581 -23.46 -19.75 41.43
CA VAL A 581 -23.39 -18.44 42.10
C VAL A 581 -23.41 -17.27 41.12
N THR A 582 -23.69 -17.56 39.84
CA THR A 582 -23.91 -16.57 38.77
C THR A 582 -25.16 -16.93 37.97
N THR A 583 -25.63 -16.00 37.14
CA THR A 583 -26.75 -16.19 36.21
C THR A 583 -26.30 -16.02 34.76
N SER A 584 -27.00 -16.68 33.84
CA SER A 584 -26.88 -16.54 32.38
C SER A 584 -28.13 -15.89 31.76
N SER A 585 -28.83 -15.05 32.53
CA SER A 585 -30.10 -14.42 32.13
C SER A 585 -30.03 -12.91 32.24
N SER A 586 -30.44 -12.24 31.17
CA SER A 586 -30.52 -10.77 31.07
C SER A 586 -31.45 -10.17 32.10
N ASP A 587 -32.51 -10.89 32.48
CA ASP A 587 -33.56 -10.38 33.38
C ASP A 587 -33.12 -10.41 34.85
N SER A 588 -32.10 -11.21 35.16
CA SER A 588 -31.65 -11.44 36.53
C SER A 588 -30.22 -10.97 36.81
N GLN A 589 -29.46 -10.52 35.81
CA GLN A 589 -28.05 -10.13 35.99
C GLN A 589 -27.82 -8.92 36.92
N ALA A 590 -28.86 -8.13 37.19
CA ALA A 590 -28.84 -7.03 38.16
C ALA A 590 -29.29 -7.45 39.57
N ASP A 591 -29.74 -8.70 39.77
CA ASP A 591 -30.19 -9.19 41.08
C ASP A 591 -29.01 -9.22 42.07
N PRO A 592 -29.13 -8.56 43.24
CA PRO A 592 -28.09 -8.52 44.26
C PRO A 592 -27.53 -9.89 44.66
N LYS A 593 -28.32 -10.97 44.56
CA LYS A 593 -27.86 -12.32 44.92
C LYS A 593 -26.71 -12.83 44.05
N TRP A 594 -26.59 -12.33 42.82
CA TRP A 594 -25.55 -12.75 41.88
C TRP A 594 -24.30 -11.86 41.89
N VAL A 595 -24.36 -10.69 42.52
CA VAL A 595 -23.28 -9.68 42.48
C VAL A 595 -21.96 -10.26 42.97
N LYS A 596 -21.96 -11.00 44.09
CA LYS A 596 -20.74 -11.59 44.65
C LYS A 596 -20.10 -12.61 43.70
N GLY A 597 -20.87 -13.59 43.23
CA GLY A 597 -20.35 -14.62 42.33
C GLY A 597 -19.95 -14.06 40.97
N THR A 598 -20.66 -13.05 40.47
CA THR A 598 -20.35 -12.38 39.20
C THR A 598 -19.01 -11.65 39.28
N ARG A 599 -18.77 -10.94 40.38
CA ARG A 599 -17.47 -10.28 40.61
C ARG A 599 -16.32 -11.27 40.67
N ILE A 600 -16.53 -12.41 41.34
CA ILE A 600 -15.53 -13.49 41.41
C ILE A 600 -15.26 -14.06 40.02
N LEU A 601 -16.33 -14.39 39.27
CA LEU A 601 -16.21 -14.92 37.91
C LEU A 601 -15.43 -13.95 37.01
N ALA A 602 -15.80 -12.67 37.00
CA ALA A 602 -15.11 -11.66 36.21
C ALA A 602 -13.63 -11.57 36.57
N THR A 603 -13.30 -11.58 37.87
CA THR A 603 -11.91 -11.57 38.36
C THR A 603 -11.12 -12.76 37.82
N ILE A 604 -11.67 -13.98 37.93
CA ILE A 604 -11.03 -15.21 37.43
C ILE A 604 -10.77 -15.10 35.92
N MET A 605 -11.79 -14.69 35.16
CA MET A 605 -11.70 -14.60 33.72
C MET A 605 -10.69 -13.52 33.28
N TYR A 606 -10.63 -12.38 33.97
CA TYR A 606 -9.65 -11.32 33.68
C TYR A 606 -8.23 -11.73 34.00
N GLU A 607 -8.00 -12.40 35.14
CA GLU A 607 -6.71 -12.99 35.48
C GLU A 607 -6.26 -14.03 34.43
N ALA A 608 -7.22 -14.74 33.82
CA ALA A 608 -6.96 -15.69 32.73
C ALA A 608 -6.79 -15.05 31.34
N GLY A 609 -6.93 -13.72 31.22
CA GLY A 609 -6.75 -12.98 29.96
C GLY A 609 -8.01 -12.83 29.10
N TRP A 610 -9.18 -13.16 29.65
CA TRP A 610 -10.46 -12.94 28.98
C TRP A 610 -10.96 -11.51 29.20
N GLN A 611 -11.84 -11.06 28.33
CA GLN A 611 -12.57 -9.80 28.48
C GLN A 611 -14.07 -10.07 28.48
N ARG A 612 -14.82 -9.35 29.31
CA ARG A 612 -16.27 -9.54 29.44
C ARG A 612 -17.03 -8.61 28.49
N TYR A 613 -18.15 -9.08 27.94
CA TYR A 613 -19.10 -8.20 27.27
C TYR A 613 -19.89 -7.36 28.27
N LEU A 614 -19.89 -6.04 28.08
CA LEU A 614 -20.53 -5.12 29.02
C LEU A 614 -22.02 -5.38 29.27
N LYS A 615 -22.77 -5.86 28.26
CA LYS A 615 -24.22 -6.09 28.36
C LYS A 615 -24.61 -7.43 28.97
N GLU A 616 -23.69 -8.40 29.02
CA GLU A 616 -23.96 -9.78 29.42
C GLU A 616 -22.89 -10.27 30.39
N ILE A 617 -23.24 -10.39 31.68
CA ILE A 617 -22.26 -10.69 32.72
C ILE A 617 -21.62 -12.09 32.64
N TRP A 618 -22.24 -13.00 31.89
CA TRP A 618 -21.80 -14.38 31.69
C TRP A 618 -20.97 -14.56 30.41
N HIS A 619 -20.94 -13.55 29.53
CA HIS A 619 -20.34 -13.64 28.20
C HIS A 619 -18.91 -13.11 28.21
N PHE A 620 -17.97 -13.99 27.91
CA PHE A 620 -16.54 -13.67 27.88
C PHE A 620 -15.94 -14.00 26.54
N GLU A 621 -15.00 -13.17 26.12
CA GLU A 621 -14.30 -13.28 24.86
C GLU A 621 -12.78 -13.26 25.07
N TYR A 622 -12.08 -14.06 24.29
CA TYR A 622 -10.63 -14.14 24.30
C TYR A 622 -10.07 -13.39 23.10
N ASN A 623 -9.19 -12.41 23.33
CA ASN A 623 -8.69 -11.48 22.31
C ASN A 623 -9.84 -10.92 21.44
N PRO A 624 -10.85 -10.29 22.06
CA PRO A 624 -12.02 -9.86 21.34
C PRO A 624 -11.69 -8.77 20.36
N ALA A 625 -12.50 -8.77 19.34
CA ALA A 625 -12.30 -7.95 18.19
C ALA A 625 -13.12 -6.64 18.35
N LYS A 626 -14.27 -6.68 19.05
CA LYS A 626 -15.26 -5.60 19.09
C LYS A 626 -15.02 -4.59 20.22
N THR A 627 -15.53 -3.37 20.03
CA THR A 627 -15.69 -2.38 21.11
C THR A 627 -16.75 -2.87 22.12
N CYS A 628 -16.76 -2.32 23.35
CA CYS A 628 -17.58 -2.77 24.49
C CYS A 628 -17.09 -4.04 25.23
N ARG A 629 -15.78 -4.27 25.32
CA ARG A 629 -15.20 -5.32 26.16
C ARG A 629 -14.36 -4.71 27.27
N THR A 630 -14.32 -5.37 28.41
CA THR A 630 -13.67 -4.84 29.61
C THR A 630 -12.95 -5.92 30.38
N ASN A 631 -11.86 -5.52 31.04
CA ASN A 631 -11.13 -6.27 32.05
C ASN A 631 -11.21 -5.58 33.43
N SER A 632 -12.10 -4.58 33.59
CA SER A 632 -12.18 -3.71 34.76
C SER A 632 -13.59 -3.58 35.33
N CYS A 633 -14.64 -3.95 34.60
CA CYS A 633 -16.01 -3.97 35.11
C CYS A 633 -16.37 -5.38 35.56
N TYR A 634 -16.75 -5.55 36.81
CA TYR A 634 -16.93 -6.85 37.44
C TYR A 634 -18.40 -7.29 37.52
N VAL A 635 -19.35 -6.36 37.51
CA VAL A 635 -20.80 -6.66 37.59
C VAL A 635 -21.59 -5.86 36.54
N TYR A 636 -22.90 -6.10 36.42
CA TYR A 636 -23.74 -5.41 35.42
C TYR A 636 -23.91 -3.91 35.72
N SER A 637 -23.98 -3.54 37.00
CA SER A 637 -24.26 -2.18 37.44
C SER A 637 -23.03 -1.28 37.60
N ASP A 638 -21.84 -1.76 37.25
CA ASP A 638 -20.65 -0.90 37.24
C ASP A 638 -20.88 0.22 36.22
N SER A 639 -20.38 1.44 36.48
CA SER A 639 -20.60 2.65 35.67
C SER A 639 -19.92 2.62 34.30
N CYS A 640 -19.78 1.43 33.72
CA CYS A 640 -19.08 1.16 32.49
C CYS A 640 -20.00 1.39 31.31
N SER A 641 -19.65 2.37 30.48
CA SER A 641 -20.34 2.64 29.23
C SER A 641 -19.52 2.18 28.03
N CYS A 642 -20.23 1.78 26.97
CA CYS A 642 -19.66 1.70 25.64
C CYS A 642 -19.52 3.12 25.08
N PRO A 643 -18.43 3.43 24.34
CA PRO A 643 -18.45 4.56 23.42
C PRO A 643 -19.55 4.31 22.36
N GLU A 644 -20.41 5.30 22.14
CA GLU A 644 -21.42 5.29 21.06
C GLU A 644 -20.79 5.47 19.67
#